data_AF-A0A0Q7U5P8-F1
#
_entry.id   AF-A0A0Q7U5P8-F1
#
_cell.length_a   1.000
_cell.length_b   1.000
_cell.length_c   1.000
_cell.angle_alpha   90.00
_cell.angle_beta   90.00
_cell.angle_gamma   90.00
#
_symmetry.space_group_name_H-M   'P 1'
#
loop_
_entity.id
_entity.type
_entity.pdbx_description
1 polymer ?
#
loop_
_entity_poly.entity_id
_entity_poly.type
_entity_poly.pdbx_seq_one_letter_code
_entity_poly.pdbx_strand_id
1 'polypeptide(L)'
;MRVARLLATSLAALALVAGLFPLESASAATPAPTLAATSEPAPTSEPEAPAATDEPAPDAPGASEVKAPQAASPDPETPTPEQKATPTPPVAKVPMDRDDHRAGADQLAERDKAGDETLDAANPGNVPYPASGSGSGGDASSSRFELVAPKEAFVPAAAVVGFVAGDIISNAVFTNRSTMTAAQIASFIDGKVATCQSGYTCLEEYVETTPTRAADAYCAQYTGGANESAARIISKVSQACGINPQVLLVMLQKEQGLITHTWPSDWRFTIAMGMGCPDTADCDKTYYGFFNQVYGAARQMKIYGSSTYFTWYAPGGTRSIRYHPNSACGSSGVYVKNQATANLYYYTPYQPNAAALAAGFGTGDSCSSYGNRNFYSYFRLWFGSTGTGVTSVADGTMIKAEPHVYLVTGRKKVHITRETLAEYQRVFGAPRTVTAETAESIPNGGQASFFLRNATTGDVSLLQGGQRHHFSSCAQVSAWGGSCGTETVLASAEYTRVPAGAAITGWARRTSGGTIHQISGSTLIPIYNEANVAAITGGAVPYAAVMPAAKAAQYQVTATRWAPGRFIEPAASTRTYLPTWDSRLLYLPTWLYPAEMGLTRARDTGVPSTAYQGYTSGGTLAQFVKCGSTIYLPSRGTLQPVTAAAVAGFPVTTLDARTCGVLELSSAVPQTRVFVQGVGRSDVYVAEAGRWRHIASRGVMEALTGGRWPTVLRLADALIDHLPKGTRITSAVPPSGSVMQVRGTDPVYFTDGAKAWWISSWDIGEEFGIRSRHAVVSSREAIAALTVQTRNRLRPIVSCHDGYYVAAQGRLHRIALAGLGGLPGQGLAAATCGSLPKAAAAISGRLFVKVGTTTYVAEAGRMRALRAGETPASLNGGKTPTVLTWNAGTLAFVQAGSR
;
A
#
# COMPACT_ATOMS: atom_id res chain seq x y z
N MET A 1 -0.84 48.56 -3.83
CA MET A 1 -1.70 49.66 -4.31
C MET A 1 -2.10 49.36 -5.75
N ARG A 2 -3.43 49.26 -5.98
CA ARG A 2 -4.22 49.70 -7.16
C ARG A 2 -3.77 49.21 -8.54
N VAL A 3 -4.59 48.61 -9.42
CA VAL A 3 -5.97 48.93 -9.89
C VAL A 3 -6.52 47.62 -10.53
N ALA A 4 -7.57 46.96 -10.05
CA ALA A 4 -9.02 47.21 -10.13
C ALA A 4 -9.72 46.89 -11.48
N ARG A 5 -10.64 45.91 -11.40
CA ARG A 5 -11.94 45.76 -12.10
C ARG A 5 -11.97 45.35 -13.58
N LEU A 6 -12.61 44.20 -13.86
CA LEU A 6 -13.76 44.12 -14.76
C LEU A 6 -14.60 42.85 -14.53
N LEU A 7 -15.91 43.10 -14.41
CA LEU A 7 -17.09 42.27 -14.71
C LEU A 7 -17.62 41.26 -13.67
N ALA A 8 -18.77 41.66 -13.12
CA ALA A 8 -19.74 40.88 -12.39
C ALA A 8 -21.03 40.73 -13.23
N THR A 9 -21.85 39.75 -12.82
CA THR A 9 -23.32 39.60 -12.99
C THR A 9 -23.90 38.81 -14.17
N SER A 10 -24.40 37.60 -13.83
CA SER A 10 -25.66 36.91 -14.23
C SER A 10 -25.53 35.46 -13.75
N LEU A 11 -26.41 34.79 -13.00
CA LEU A 11 -27.80 34.96 -12.60
C LEU A 11 -27.98 34.16 -11.29
N ALA A 12 -28.78 34.66 -10.36
CA ALA A 12 -29.23 33.94 -9.17
C ALA A 12 -30.59 33.29 -9.44
N ALA A 13 -30.79 32.03 -9.00
CA ALA A 13 -32.01 31.54 -8.34
C ALA A 13 -31.99 30.00 -8.17
N LEU A 14 -31.67 29.51 -6.96
CA LEU A 14 -32.57 28.66 -6.17
C LEU A 14 -32.00 28.52 -4.73
N ALA A 15 -32.76 29.03 -3.76
CA ALA A 15 -32.59 28.85 -2.31
C ALA A 15 -33.00 27.40 -1.91
N LEU A 16 -32.73 26.79 -0.74
CA LEU A 16 -32.72 27.14 0.69
C LEU A 16 -32.06 25.89 1.38
N VAL A 17 -31.30 25.91 2.48
CA VAL A 17 -31.69 26.09 3.89
C VAL A 17 -30.39 26.10 4.72
N ALA A 18 -30.14 27.13 5.53
CA ALA A 18 -29.57 27.03 6.89
C ALA A 18 -29.25 28.44 7.42
N GLY A 19 -30.08 28.91 8.33
CA GLY A 19 -29.76 30.00 9.23
C GLY A 19 -30.52 29.75 10.53
N LEU A 20 -29.81 29.86 11.66
CA LEU A 20 -30.23 30.53 12.90
C LEU A 20 -29.28 30.12 14.04
N PHE A 21 -28.42 31.04 14.48
CA PHE A 21 -28.19 31.36 15.89
C PHE A 21 -27.62 32.80 15.99
N PRO A 22 -28.08 33.65 16.93
CA PRO A 22 -27.74 35.07 16.96
C PRO A 22 -26.61 35.42 17.96
N LEU A 23 -25.98 36.56 17.68
CA LEU A 23 -25.16 37.39 18.58
C LEU A 23 -26.05 38.15 19.57
N GLU A 24 -25.60 38.37 20.82
CA GLU A 24 -25.01 39.65 21.25
C GLU A 24 -24.64 39.68 22.77
N SER A 25 -23.52 40.36 23.05
CA SER A 25 -23.16 41.14 24.26
C SER A 25 -22.68 40.47 25.56
N ALA A 26 -21.44 40.78 25.96
CA ALA A 26 -21.10 41.22 27.33
C ALA A 26 -19.70 41.87 27.44
N SER A 27 -19.71 42.96 28.22
CA SER A 27 -18.69 43.93 28.65
C SER A 27 -17.34 43.43 29.22
N ALA A 28 -16.37 44.35 29.10
CA ALA A 28 -15.01 44.48 29.64
C ALA A 28 -14.73 44.07 31.11
N ALA A 29 -13.50 43.61 31.40
CA ALA A 29 -12.46 44.36 32.15
C ALA A 29 -11.30 43.44 32.61
N THR A 30 -10.05 43.88 32.35
CA THR A 30 -8.79 43.26 32.79
C THR A 30 -8.33 43.85 34.13
N PRO A 31 -7.54 43.11 34.94
CA PRO A 31 -6.24 43.68 35.33
C PRO A 31 -5.07 42.68 35.34
N ALA A 32 -3.86 43.26 35.26
CA ALA A 32 -2.53 42.64 35.17
C ALA A 32 -2.03 42.02 36.50
N PRO A 33 -1.00 41.15 36.49
CA PRO A 33 -0.41 40.58 37.69
C PRO A 33 0.78 41.38 38.23
N THR A 34 0.86 41.45 39.56
CA THR A 34 1.94 42.08 40.32
C THR A 34 3.06 41.07 40.63
N LEU A 35 4.31 41.49 40.43
CA LEU A 35 5.54 40.83 40.88
C LEU A 35 5.73 40.97 42.40
N ALA A 36 6.21 39.91 43.07
CA ALA A 36 6.99 40.03 44.29
C ALA A 36 8.00 38.88 44.40
N ALA A 37 9.25 39.26 44.62
CA ALA A 37 10.44 38.44 44.72
C ALA A 37 10.63 37.83 46.12
N THR A 38 11.57 36.89 46.23
CA THR A 38 12.48 36.53 47.38
C THR A 38 12.73 35.01 47.31
N SER A 39 13.88 34.43 47.64
CA SER A 39 15.27 34.83 47.89
C SER A 39 16.01 33.51 48.16
N GLU A 40 17.13 33.25 47.48
CA GLU A 40 18.13 32.25 47.90
C GLU A 40 19.16 32.97 48.79
N PRO A 41 19.82 32.30 49.77
CA PRO A 41 21.14 31.72 49.44
C PRO A 41 21.62 30.48 50.25
N ALA A 42 22.29 29.56 49.54
CA ALA A 42 23.64 29.00 49.78
C ALA A 42 23.94 28.04 50.99
N PRO A 43 25.12 27.36 51.04
CA PRO A 43 25.26 25.91 50.88
C PRO A 43 25.99 25.21 52.06
N THR A 44 26.14 23.87 52.07
CA THR A 44 27.39 23.12 52.45
C THR A 44 27.21 21.60 52.70
N SER A 45 28.28 20.87 52.37
CA SER A 45 28.78 19.59 52.92
C SER A 45 28.34 18.23 52.31
N GLU A 46 29.28 17.64 51.57
CA GLU A 46 29.67 16.21 51.54
C GLU A 46 30.92 16.05 52.46
N PRO A 47 31.48 14.85 52.74
CA PRO A 47 31.01 13.47 52.52
C PRO A 47 31.22 12.54 53.75
N GLU A 48 30.63 11.33 53.78
CA GLU A 48 31.18 10.22 54.61
C GLU A 48 30.71 8.81 54.16
N ALA A 49 31.69 7.95 53.90
CA ALA A 49 31.68 6.47 53.93
C ALA A 49 33.04 6.08 54.54
N PRO A 50 33.31 4.87 55.10
CA PRO A 50 32.64 3.57 54.84
C PRO A 50 32.46 2.65 56.09
N ALA A 51 31.83 1.48 55.91
CA ALA A 51 32.12 0.31 56.74
C ALA A 51 31.82 -1.00 56.00
N ALA A 52 32.85 -1.83 55.87
CA ALA A 52 32.80 -3.21 55.41
C ALA A 52 32.40 -4.15 56.55
N THR A 53 31.73 -5.26 56.25
CA THR A 53 31.75 -6.48 57.07
C THR A 53 31.62 -7.72 56.20
N ASP A 54 32.27 -8.77 56.69
CA ASP A 54 32.69 -10.02 56.07
C ASP A 54 31.58 -10.99 55.60
N GLU A 55 32.03 -11.85 54.69
CA GLU A 55 31.55 -13.20 54.29
C GLU A 55 31.13 -14.12 55.47
N PRO A 56 30.35 -15.22 55.26
CA PRO A 56 30.78 -16.35 54.41
C PRO A 56 29.70 -17.13 53.63
N ALA A 57 30.19 -17.91 52.65
CA ALA A 57 29.50 -18.99 51.95
C ALA A 57 29.07 -20.14 52.89
N PRO A 58 28.14 -21.01 52.45
CA PRO A 58 28.60 -22.37 52.13
C PRO A 58 27.89 -23.09 50.96
N ASP A 59 28.68 -23.96 50.35
CA ASP A 59 28.40 -25.34 49.89
C ASP A 59 27.36 -25.66 48.79
N ALA A 60 27.92 -26.18 47.70
CA ALA A 60 27.30 -27.17 46.82
C ALA A 60 27.26 -28.56 47.48
N PRO A 61 26.37 -29.47 47.02
CA PRO A 61 26.92 -30.65 46.34
C PRO A 61 26.03 -31.19 45.20
N GLY A 62 26.63 -32.01 44.33
CA GLY A 62 25.92 -33.15 43.72
C GLY A 62 26.04 -33.29 42.22
N ALA A 63 27.06 -34.04 41.79
CA ALA A 63 27.23 -34.57 40.44
C ALA A 63 26.19 -35.66 40.08
N SER A 64 25.91 -35.82 38.79
CA SER A 64 25.74 -37.15 38.17
C SER A 64 25.96 -37.09 36.66
N GLU A 65 26.95 -37.88 36.24
CA GLU A 65 27.25 -38.29 34.87
C GLU A 65 26.09 -39.10 34.26
N VAL A 66 25.86 -38.97 32.95
CA VAL A 66 25.60 -40.13 32.08
C VAL A 66 26.27 -39.94 30.72
N LYS A 67 26.95 -41.02 30.35
CA LYS A 67 27.86 -41.35 29.26
C LYS A 67 27.19 -41.48 27.88
N ALA A 68 27.95 -41.17 26.82
CA ALA A 68 27.65 -41.48 25.42
C ALA A 68 27.79 -42.99 25.09
N PRO A 69 27.44 -43.40 23.86
CA PRO A 69 28.49 -44.02 23.03
C PRO A 69 28.52 -43.59 21.56
N GLN A 70 29.74 -43.60 21.02
CA GLN A 70 30.13 -43.48 19.60
C GLN A 70 29.97 -44.79 18.82
N ALA A 71 29.90 -44.68 17.49
CA ALA A 71 30.63 -45.45 16.45
C ALA A 71 29.91 -45.23 15.09
N ALA A 72 30.50 -45.21 13.89
CA ALA A 72 31.87 -45.22 13.37
C ALA A 72 31.81 -44.88 11.86
N SER A 73 32.91 -44.38 11.30
CA SER A 73 33.17 -44.17 9.86
C SER A 73 33.28 -45.50 9.07
N PRO A 74 33.42 -45.49 7.72
CA PRO A 74 34.75 -45.30 7.11
C PRO A 74 34.80 -44.55 5.75
N ASP A 75 35.94 -43.89 5.52
CA ASP A 75 36.57 -43.50 4.24
C ASP A 75 37.19 -44.76 3.55
N PRO A 76 37.61 -44.80 2.25
CA PRO A 76 38.69 -43.93 1.75
C PRO A 76 38.83 -43.64 0.23
N GLU A 77 39.86 -42.82 -0.05
CA GLU A 77 40.87 -42.92 -1.13
C GLU A 77 40.90 -41.93 -2.32
N THR A 78 41.99 -41.16 -2.34
CA THR A 78 42.60 -40.36 -3.42
C THR A 78 43.42 -41.25 -4.37
N PRO A 79 43.82 -40.78 -5.59
CA PRO A 79 45.21 -40.31 -5.72
C PRO A 79 45.47 -39.21 -6.78
N THR A 80 46.60 -38.51 -6.61
CA THR A 80 47.30 -37.64 -7.59
C THR A 80 48.29 -38.48 -8.45
N PRO A 81 48.84 -37.95 -9.56
CA PRO A 81 50.32 -37.78 -9.60
C PRO A 81 50.87 -36.60 -10.45
N GLU A 82 52.20 -36.53 -10.44
CA GLU A 82 53.20 -35.46 -10.64
C GLU A 82 53.75 -35.24 -12.08
N GLN A 83 54.30 -34.02 -12.31
CA GLN A 83 55.41 -33.51 -13.17
C GLN A 83 56.02 -34.31 -14.35
N LYS A 84 56.37 -33.62 -15.49
CA LYS A 84 57.76 -33.25 -15.94
C LYS A 84 57.87 -32.60 -17.36
N ALA A 85 58.72 -31.56 -17.44
CA ALA A 85 59.68 -31.09 -18.47
C ALA A 85 59.43 -31.11 -20.02
N THR A 86 59.83 -29.98 -20.65
CA THR A 86 60.13 -29.67 -22.07
C THR A 86 61.30 -30.48 -22.67
N PRO A 87 61.43 -30.66 -24.01
CA PRO A 87 62.30 -29.76 -24.82
C PRO A 87 61.91 -29.56 -26.33
N THR A 88 62.34 -28.43 -26.91
CA THR A 88 62.57 -28.14 -28.37
C THR A 88 63.92 -28.75 -28.83
N PRO A 89 64.47 -28.66 -30.09
CA PRO A 89 64.03 -28.30 -31.46
C PRO A 89 64.50 -29.37 -32.53
N PRO A 90 64.63 -29.17 -33.88
CA PRO A 90 65.57 -28.23 -34.52
C PRO A 90 65.09 -27.53 -35.83
N VAL A 91 65.96 -26.61 -36.24
CA VAL A 91 65.97 -25.71 -37.42
C VAL A 91 66.69 -26.34 -38.61
N ALA A 92 66.27 -26.08 -39.85
CA ALA A 92 67.10 -25.92 -41.08
C ALA A 92 66.19 -25.45 -42.24
N LYS A 93 66.25 -24.22 -42.76
CA LYS A 93 67.20 -23.54 -43.69
C LYS A 93 67.27 -24.10 -45.13
N VAL A 94 66.67 -23.34 -46.08
CA VAL A 94 67.20 -22.78 -47.38
C VAL A 94 67.72 -23.81 -48.44
N PRO A 95 67.37 -23.77 -49.76
CA PRO A 95 67.62 -22.61 -50.64
C PRO A 95 66.64 -22.28 -51.80
N MET A 96 66.88 -21.06 -52.31
CA MET A 96 66.66 -20.46 -53.64
C MET A 96 66.40 -21.44 -54.80
N ASP A 97 65.48 -21.08 -55.71
CA ASP A 97 65.93 -20.45 -56.97
C ASP A 97 64.87 -19.60 -57.66
N ARG A 98 65.36 -18.55 -58.31
CA ARG A 98 64.65 -17.63 -59.20
C ARG A 98 64.60 -18.24 -60.61
N ASP A 99 63.60 -17.89 -61.41
CA ASP A 99 63.86 -17.10 -62.62
C ASP A 99 62.58 -16.60 -63.31
N ASP A 100 62.62 -15.28 -63.53
CA ASP A 100 62.06 -14.44 -64.59
C ASP A 100 60.76 -14.79 -65.34
N HIS A 101 59.78 -13.88 -65.23
CA HIS A 101 59.66 -12.81 -66.23
C HIS A 101 58.91 -11.58 -65.70
N ARG A 102 59.51 -10.42 -65.99
CA ARG A 102 59.14 -9.05 -65.63
C ARG A 102 58.78 -8.29 -66.91
N ALA A 103 57.62 -7.64 -66.92
CA ALA A 103 57.31 -6.36 -67.57
C ALA A 103 55.78 -6.17 -67.53
N GLY A 104 55.18 -5.06 -67.13
CA GLY A 104 55.64 -3.78 -66.64
C GLY A 104 54.39 -3.05 -66.13
N ALA A 105 54.53 -2.38 -64.98
CA ALA A 105 53.57 -1.39 -64.54
C ALA A 105 53.75 -0.12 -65.36
N ASP A 106 52.66 0.49 -65.82
CA ASP A 106 52.32 1.90 -65.56
C ASP A 106 51.35 2.47 -66.61
N GLN A 107 50.59 3.46 -66.13
CA GLN A 107 49.72 4.40 -66.85
C GLN A 107 48.25 3.96 -67.04
N LEU A 108 47.34 4.51 -66.24
CA LEU A 108 46.73 5.83 -66.52
C LEU A 108 45.74 6.20 -65.41
N ALA A 109 46.03 7.32 -64.74
CA ALA A 109 45.03 8.21 -64.18
C ALA A 109 44.57 9.20 -65.27
N GLU A 110 43.30 9.57 -65.22
CA GLU A 110 42.68 10.79 -65.79
C GLU A 110 42.69 10.98 -67.32
N ARG A 111 41.50 10.91 -67.95
CA ARG A 111 41.00 12.01 -68.79
C ARG A 111 39.50 11.96 -69.08
N ASP A 112 38.93 13.15 -68.99
CA ASP A 112 37.55 13.57 -69.09
C ASP A 112 36.94 13.55 -70.52
N LYS A 113 35.60 13.43 -70.51
CA LYS A 113 34.57 14.06 -71.38
C LYS A 113 34.07 13.38 -72.67
N ALA A 114 32.73 13.26 -72.63
CA ALA A 114 31.74 13.50 -73.68
C ALA A 114 31.48 12.39 -74.70
N GLY A 115 30.34 11.72 -74.50
CA GLY A 115 29.71 10.80 -75.44
C GLY A 115 28.35 10.41 -74.86
N ASP A 116 27.34 11.21 -75.23
CA ASP A 116 25.93 10.88 -75.17
C ASP A 116 25.69 9.51 -75.81
N GLU A 117 25.19 8.54 -75.05
CA GLU A 117 24.23 7.52 -75.48
C GLU A 117 23.82 6.67 -74.27
N THR A 118 22.54 6.71 -73.96
CA THR A 118 21.87 5.95 -72.91
C THR A 118 21.73 4.49 -73.36
N LEU A 119 22.38 3.57 -72.63
CA LEU A 119 22.05 2.15 -72.68
C LEU A 119 21.65 1.70 -71.26
N ASP A 120 20.34 1.61 -71.08
CA ASP A 120 19.68 0.99 -69.94
C ASP A 120 20.12 -0.48 -69.80
N ALA A 121 20.79 -0.80 -68.68
CA ALA A 121 20.88 -2.17 -68.21
C ALA A 121 19.81 -2.39 -67.13
N ALA A 122 18.73 -3.05 -67.57
CA ALA A 122 17.58 -3.41 -66.77
C ALA A 122 17.95 -4.31 -65.59
N ASN A 123 17.54 -3.89 -64.40
CA ASN A 123 17.46 -4.70 -63.19
C ASN A 123 16.12 -5.47 -63.20
N PRO A 124 16.08 -6.81 -63.30
CA PRO A 124 14.83 -7.56 -63.28
C PRO A 124 14.35 -7.74 -61.84
N GLY A 125 13.76 -6.68 -61.27
CA GLY A 125 13.31 -6.70 -59.89
C GLY A 125 12.18 -5.75 -59.51
N ASN A 126 11.73 -4.83 -60.38
CA ASN A 126 10.63 -3.92 -60.04
C ASN A 126 9.63 -3.82 -61.20
N VAL A 127 8.40 -4.28 -60.96
CA VAL A 127 7.23 -3.89 -61.76
C VAL A 127 6.73 -2.54 -61.20
N PRO A 128 6.64 -1.45 -61.98
CA PRO A 128 6.08 -0.19 -61.50
C PRO A 128 4.56 -0.14 -61.77
N TYR A 129 3.77 0.25 -60.76
CA TYR A 129 2.37 0.68 -60.91
C TYR A 129 2.11 1.94 -60.06
N PRO A 130 1.10 2.77 -60.41
CA PRO A 130 1.27 4.19 -60.65
C PRO A 130 0.83 5.04 -59.46
N ALA A 131 1.34 6.27 -59.41
CA ALA A 131 0.88 7.29 -58.49
C ALA A 131 -0.60 7.65 -58.77
N SER A 132 -1.48 7.52 -57.78
CA SER A 132 -2.85 8.04 -57.82
C SER A 132 -2.97 9.29 -56.97
N GLY A 133 -3.29 10.40 -57.66
CA GLY A 133 -3.66 11.67 -57.07
C GLY A 133 -5.02 11.64 -56.37
N SER A 134 -5.24 12.68 -55.57
CA SER A 134 -6.46 12.91 -54.80
C SER A 134 -7.66 13.27 -55.70
N GLY A 135 -8.83 12.74 -55.34
CA GLY A 135 -10.12 13.09 -55.95
C GLY A 135 -11.27 12.56 -55.11
N SER A 136 -12.18 13.45 -54.73
CA SER A 136 -13.32 13.27 -53.84
C SER A 136 -14.57 12.67 -54.50
N GLY A 137 -15.39 11.95 -53.72
CA GLY A 137 -16.85 12.01 -53.81
C GLY A 137 -17.63 10.68 -53.99
N GLY A 138 -18.66 10.49 -53.16
CA GLY A 138 -19.97 9.97 -53.58
C GLY A 138 -20.33 8.51 -53.32
N ASP A 139 -21.52 8.31 -52.74
CA ASP A 139 -22.20 7.09 -52.30
C ASP A 139 -22.47 5.97 -53.35
N ALA A 140 -22.72 4.77 -52.80
CA ALA A 140 -23.76 3.78 -53.16
C ALA A 140 -23.32 2.37 -53.64
N SER A 141 -24.04 1.40 -53.08
CA SER A 141 -23.96 -0.06 -53.17
C SER A 141 -23.92 -0.67 -54.59
N SER A 142 -22.99 -1.60 -54.84
CA SER A 142 -23.29 -2.86 -55.55
C SER A 142 -22.16 -3.89 -55.36
N SER A 143 -22.55 -5.14 -55.10
CA SER A 143 -21.72 -6.32 -54.95
C SER A 143 -21.01 -6.72 -56.26
N ARG A 144 -19.68 -6.81 -56.25
CA ARG A 144 -18.87 -7.56 -57.23
C ARG A 144 -17.87 -8.44 -56.48
N PHE A 145 -17.79 -9.70 -56.92
CA PHE A 145 -16.82 -10.70 -56.51
C PHE A 145 -15.40 -10.16 -56.65
N GLU A 146 -14.69 -10.04 -55.53
CA GLU A 146 -13.29 -9.62 -55.49
C GLU A 146 -12.42 -10.87 -55.43
N LEU A 147 -11.56 -11.05 -56.44
CA LEU A 147 -10.44 -12.00 -56.38
C LEU A 147 -9.57 -11.58 -55.19
N VAL A 148 -9.60 -12.37 -54.12
CA VAL A 148 -8.70 -12.21 -52.99
C VAL A 148 -7.29 -12.59 -53.45
N ALA A 149 -6.49 -11.57 -53.79
CA ALA A 149 -5.04 -11.72 -53.87
C ALA A 149 -4.53 -12.06 -52.45
N PRO A 150 -3.70 -13.12 -52.28
CA PRO A 150 -3.12 -13.41 -50.99
C PRO A 150 -2.20 -12.27 -50.57
N LYS A 151 -2.50 -11.73 -49.39
CA LYS A 151 -1.74 -10.72 -48.67
C LYS A 151 -0.34 -11.28 -48.37
N GLU A 152 0.68 -10.88 -49.13
CA GLU A 152 2.06 -10.99 -48.65
C GLU A 152 2.13 -10.24 -47.32
N ALA A 153 2.60 -10.93 -46.28
CA ALA A 153 2.86 -10.33 -44.99
C ALA A 153 3.98 -9.29 -45.16
N PHE A 154 3.61 -8.04 -45.35
CA PHE A 154 4.52 -6.91 -45.35
C PHE A 154 5.23 -6.86 -44.00
N VAL A 155 6.47 -7.36 -43.95
CA VAL A 155 7.33 -7.20 -42.78
C VAL A 155 7.64 -5.69 -42.69
N PRO A 156 7.35 -5.01 -41.57
CA PRO A 156 7.66 -3.59 -41.45
C PRO A 156 9.15 -3.34 -41.73
N ALA A 157 9.45 -2.25 -42.45
CA ALA A 157 10.80 -1.78 -42.72
C ALA A 157 11.45 -1.26 -41.42
N ALA A 158 11.86 -2.18 -40.56
CA ALA A 158 12.72 -1.86 -39.42
C ALA A 158 14.16 -1.70 -39.93
N ALA A 159 14.86 -0.67 -39.45
CA ALA A 159 16.27 -0.47 -39.76
C ALA A 159 17.09 -1.73 -39.43
N VAL A 160 18.10 -2.01 -40.25
CA VAL A 160 19.02 -3.13 -40.03
C VAL A 160 19.90 -2.82 -38.82
N VAL A 161 19.62 -3.50 -37.71
CA VAL A 161 20.38 -3.36 -36.46
C VAL A 161 21.49 -4.41 -36.37
N GLY A 162 22.70 -4.00 -35.99
CA GLY A 162 23.83 -4.90 -35.73
C GLY A 162 24.68 -5.26 -36.94
N PHE A 163 24.38 -4.71 -38.13
CA PHE A 163 25.25 -4.85 -39.30
C PHE A 163 26.59 -4.14 -39.07
N VAL A 164 27.69 -4.88 -39.19
CA VAL A 164 29.05 -4.34 -39.13
C VAL A 164 29.71 -4.64 -40.47
N ALA A 165 30.00 -3.59 -41.27
CA ALA A 165 30.52 -3.74 -42.62
C ALA A 165 31.79 -4.60 -42.69
N GLY A 166 32.64 -4.53 -41.66
CA GLY A 166 33.89 -5.29 -41.56
C GLY A 166 33.77 -6.72 -41.01
N ASP A 167 32.59 -7.12 -40.52
CA ASP A 167 32.37 -8.37 -39.80
C ASP A 167 30.94 -8.89 -40.05
N ILE A 168 30.58 -9.10 -41.32
CA ILE A 168 29.20 -9.44 -41.74
C ILE A 168 28.78 -10.80 -41.17
N ILE A 169 29.69 -11.78 -41.19
CA ILE A 169 29.50 -13.14 -40.67
C ILE A 169 30.85 -13.73 -40.30
N SER A 170 30.89 -14.56 -39.27
CA SER A 170 32.13 -15.18 -38.78
C SER A 170 32.56 -16.34 -39.66
N ASN A 171 33.87 -16.61 -39.75
CA ASN A 171 34.40 -17.80 -40.44
C ASN A 171 33.78 -19.10 -39.89
N ALA A 172 33.58 -19.18 -38.57
CA ALA A 172 33.02 -20.35 -37.91
C ALA A 172 31.59 -20.64 -38.38
N VAL A 173 30.72 -19.61 -38.42
CA VAL A 173 29.35 -19.79 -38.92
C VAL A 173 29.35 -20.04 -40.43
N PHE A 174 30.18 -19.33 -41.20
CA PHE A 174 30.18 -19.42 -42.66
C PHE A 174 30.62 -20.79 -43.20
N THR A 175 31.55 -21.46 -42.51
CA THR A 175 32.13 -22.75 -42.93
C THR A 175 31.53 -23.96 -42.22
N ASN A 176 30.55 -23.75 -41.33
CA ASN A 176 29.90 -24.85 -40.62
C ASN A 176 28.92 -25.62 -41.53
N ARG A 177 29.45 -26.60 -42.27
CA ARG A 177 28.66 -27.50 -43.12
C ARG A 177 27.66 -28.40 -42.39
N SER A 178 27.71 -28.47 -41.06
CA SER A 178 26.88 -29.41 -40.26
C SER A 178 25.59 -28.81 -39.72
N THR A 179 25.28 -27.54 -40.04
CA THR A 179 24.12 -26.82 -39.46
C THR A 179 22.75 -27.34 -39.92
N MET A 180 22.67 -27.96 -41.10
CA MET A 180 21.42 -28.53 -41.62
C MET A 180 21.68 -29.82 -42.40
N THR A 181 20.86 -30.83 -42.13
CA THR A 181 20.72 -32.04 -42.95
C THR A 181 19.88 -31.77 -44.19
N ALA A 182 19.93 -32.65 -45.20
CA ALA A 182 19.09 -32.55 -46.39
C ALA A 182 17.59 -32.44 -46.06
N ALA A 183 17.11 -33.20 -45.05
CA ALA A 183 15.72 -33.14 -44.61
C ALA A 183 15.36 -31.77 -43.99
N GLN A 184 16.25 -31.21 -43.16
CA GLN A 184 16.04 -29.87 -42.59
C GLN A 184 16.05 -28.77 -43.66
N ILE A 185 16.86 -28.94 -44.71
CA ILE A 185 16.87 -28.00 -45.85
C ILE A 185 15.55 -28.10 -46.62
N ALA A 186 15.05 -29.32 -46.88
CA ALA A 186 13.75 -29.52 -47.51
C ALA A 186 12.64 -28.84 -46.71
N SER A 187 12.51 -29.18 -45.43
CA SER A 187 11.50 -28.55 -44.56
C SER A 187 11.64 -27.02 -44.45
N PHE A 188 12.86 -26.49 -44.55
CA PHE A 188 13.05 -25.05 -44.60
C PHE A 188 12.51 -24.44 -45.90
N ILE A 189 12.76 -25.06 -47.05
CA ILE A 189 12.28 -24.60 -48.36
C ILE A 189 10.75 -24.71 -48.42
N ASP A 190 10.19 -25.86 -48.05
CA ASP A 190 8.75 -26.13 -48.04
C ASP A 190 7.98 -25.14 -47.14
N GLY A 191 8.63 -24.65 -46.08
CA GLY A 191 8.06 -23.67 -45.15
C GLY A 191 8.03 -22.22 -45.65
N LYS A 192 8.58 -21.90 -46.82
CA LYS A 192 8.73 -20.51 -47.32
C LYS A 192 7.69 -20.11 -48.35
N VAL A 193 7.17 -21.09 -49.09
CA VAL A 193 6.13 -20.89 -50.09
C VAL A 193 4.97 -21.80 -49.72
N ALA A 194 3.85 -21.24 -49.28
CA ALA A 194 2.70 -22.05 -48.87
C ALA A 194 1.96 -22.68 -50.06
N THR A 195 2.07 -22.09 -51.25
CA THR A 195 1.43 -22.59 -52.47
C THR A 195 2.22 -22.13 -53.68
N CYS A 196 2.73 -23.09 -54.47
CA CYS A 196 3.31 -22.80 -55.76
C CYS A 196 2.22 -22.46 -56.79
N GLN A 197 2.46 -21.44 -57.61
CA GLN A 197 1.53 -21.04 -58.66
C GLN A 197 1.46 -22.15 -59.73
N SER A 198 0.24 -22.59 -60.02
CA SER A 198 -0.03 -23.60 -61.04
C SER A 198 0.66 -23.25 -62.37
N GLY A 199 1.39 -24.22 -62.94
CA GLY A 199 2.13 -24.07 -64.20
C GLY A 199 3.61 -23.68 -64.04
N TYR A 200 4.08 -23.43 -62.80
CA TYR A 200 5.49 -23.18 -62.48
C TYR A 200 6.04 -24.27 -61.58
N THR A 201 7.36 -24.49 -61.60
CA THR A 201 8.06 -25.41 -60.67
C THR A 201 8.74 -24.61 -59.58
N CYS A 202 8.22 -24.63 -58.36
CA CYS A 202 8.87 -23.97 -57.22
C CYS A 202 10.06 -24.78 -56.70
N LEU A 203 10.89 -24.16 -55.86
CA LEU A 203 12.13 -24.77 -55.38
C LEU A 203 11.90 -26.09 -54.60
N GLU A 204 10.77 -26.20 -53.91
CA GLU A 204 10.38 -27.42 -53.17
C GLU A 204 10.13 -28.63 -54.10
N GLU A 205 9.58 -28.39 -55.29
CA GLU A 205 9.25 -29.42 -56.29
C GLU A 205 10.38 -29.64 -57.31
N TYR A 206 11.41 -28.79 -57.31
CA TYR A 206 12.51 -28.85 -58.26
C TYR A 206 13.38 -30.09 -58.06
N VAL A 207 13.61 -30.82 -59.16
CA VAL A 207 14.52 -31.97 -59.24
C VAL A 207 15.43 -31.88 -60.46
N GLU A 208 16.69 -32.32 -60.30
CA GLU A 208 17.68 -32.35 -61.39
C GLU A 208 18.51 -33.64 -61.30
N THR A 209 18.89 -34.22 -62.44
CA THR A 209 19.90 -35.28 -62.47
C THR A 209 21.28 -34.67 -62.46
N THR A 210 22.07 -34.94 -61.42
CA THR A 210 23.37 -34.29 -61.21
C THR A 210 24.55 -35.19 -61.61
N PRO A 211 25.62 -34.61 -62.20
CA PRO A 211 26.83 -35.37 -62.49
C PRO A 211 27.68 -35.60 -61.24
N THR A 212 28.50 -36.65 -61.25
CA THR A 212 29.59 -36.80 -60.27
C THR A 212 30.71 -35.81 -60.60
N ARG A 213 31.17 -35.03 -59.60
CA ARG A 213 32.35 -34.17 -59.70
C ARG A 213 33.47 -34.73 -58.82
N ALA A 214 34.64 -34.96 -59.42
CA ALA A 214 35.84 -35.37 -58.68
C ALA A 214 36.26 -34.30 -57.66
N ALA A 215 36.96 -34.73 -56.60
CA ALA A 215 37.54 -33.81 -55.63
C ALA A 215 38.64 -32.93 -56.28
N ASP A 216 38.77 -31.70 -55.81
CA ASP A 216 39.87 -30.81 -56.15
C ASP A 216 40.40 -30.08 -54.90
N ALA A 217 41.24 -29.06 -55.09
CA ALA A 217 41.83 -28.29 -53.99
C ALA A 217 40.82 -27.53 -53.12
N TYR A 218 39.58 -27.36 -53.58
CA TYR A 218 38.57 -26.49 -52.97
C TYR A 218 37.38 -27.27 -52.41
N CYS A 219 36.95 -28.33 -53.10
CA CYS A 219 35.83 -29.17 -52.72
C CYS A 219 36.19 -30.65 -52.76
N ALA A 220 35.68 -31.42 -51.81
CA ALA A 220 35.69 -32.88 -51.85
C ALA A 220 34.78 -33.40 -52.98
N GLN A 221 34.85 -34.71 -53.26
CA GLN A 221 34.07 -35.34 -54.31
C GLN A 221 32.57 -35.17 -54.06
N TYR A 222 31.85 -34.71 -55.09
CA TYR A 222 30.39 -34.74 -55.13
C TYR A 222 29.97 -35.97 -55.94
N THR A 223 29.30 -36.94 -55.30
CA THR A 223 28.76 -38.11 -56.00
C THR A 223 27.39 -37.77 -56.57
N GLY A 224 27.21 -37.80 -57.90
CA GLY A 224 25.96 -37.43 -58.56
C GLY A 224 24.81 -38.43 -58.34
N GLY A 225 23.60 -38.07 -58.77
CA GLY A 225 22.41 -38.91 -58.66
C GLY A 225 21.28 -38.49 -59.59
N ALA A 226 20.35 -39.41 -59.87
CA ALA A 226 19.14 -39.10 -60.63
C ALA A 226 18.09 -38.41 -59.75
N ASN A 227 17.36 -37.45 -60.33
CA ASN A 227 16.22 -36.75 -59.72
C ASN A 227 16.51 -36.21 -58.30
N GLU A 228 17.66 -35.58 -58.11
CA GLU A 228 17.99 -34.98 -56.82
C GLU A 228 17.20 -33.70 -56.61
N SER A 229 16.52 -33.59 -55.47
CA SER A 229 15.84 -32.37 -55.07
C SER A 229 16.84 -31.23 -54.81
N ALA A 230 16.37 -29.99 -54.93
CA ALA A 230 17.17 -28.81 -54.59
C ALA A 230 17.79 -28.91 -53.18
N ALA A 231 17.03 -29.40 -52.19
CA ALA A 231 17.51 -29.60 -50.83
C ALA A 231 18.67 -30.59 -50.74
N ARG A 232 18.61 -31.70 -51.49
CA ARG A 232 19.66 -32.71 -51.53
C ARG A 232 20.91 -32.19 -52.24
N ILE A 233 20.73 -31.42 -53.31
CA ILE A 233 21.83 -30.75 -54.02
C ILE A 233 22.56 -29.80 -53.07
N ILE A 234 21.85 -28.88 -52.39
CA ILE A 234 22.44 -27.91 -51.45
C ILE A 234 23.18 -28.63 -50.32
N SER A 235 22.58 -29.67 -49.73
CA SER A 235 23.20 -30.44 -48.66
C SER A 235 24.52 -31.08 -49.09
N LYS A 236 24.54 -31.76 -50.24
CA LYS A 236 25.74 -32.42 -50.75
C LYS A 236 26.83 -31.43 -51.17
N VAL A 237 26.46 -30.32 -51.80
CA VAL A 237 27.42 -29.24 -52.15
C VAL A 237 28.02 -28.63 -50.89
N SER A 238 27.19 -28.35 -49.87
CA SER A 238 27.64 -27.86 -48.57
C SER A 238 28.69 -28.79 -47.94
N GLN A 239 28.44 -30.11 -47.95
CA GLN A 239 29.40 -31.08 -47.43
C GLN A 239 30.69 -31.13 -48.23
N ALA A 240 30.58 -31.14 -49.56
CA ALA A 240 31.70 -31.22 -50.49
C ALA A 240 32.64 -30.01 -50.35
N CYS A 241 32.10 -28.79 -50.39
CA CYS A 241 32.89 -27.56 -50.38
C CYS A 241 33.17 -26.99 -48.98
N GLY A 242 32.52 -27.50 -47.93
CA GLY A 242 32.70 -27.01 -46.56
C GLY A 242 32.15 -25.61 -46.33
N ILE A 243 30.97 -25.34 -46.89
CA ILE A 243 30.21 -24.09 -46.71
C ILE A 243 28.93 -24.40 -45.94
N ASN A 244 28.53 -23.53 -45.02
CA ASN A 244 27.29 -23.69 -44.27
C ASN A 244 26.06 -23.70 -45.21
N PRO A 245 25.18 -24.72 -45.16
CA PRO A 245 24.00 -24.79 -46.02
C PRO A 245 23.05 -23.58 -45.85
N GLN A 246 22.99 -22.97 -44.66
CA GLN A 246 22.23 -21.74 -44.39
C GLN A 246 22.76 -20.55 -45.20
N VAL A 247 24.09 -20.48 -45.42
CA VAL A 247 24.70 -19.44 -46.27
C VAL A 247 24.25 -19.61 -47.71
N LEU A 248 24.26 -20.84 -48.23
CA LEU A 248 23.82 -21.15 -49.59
C LEU A 248 22.33 -20.80 -49.79
N LEU A 249 21.47 -21.10 -48.81
CA LEU A 249 20.05 -20.75 -48.84
C LEU A 249 19.83 -19.23 -48.88
N VAL A 250 20.56 -18.47 -48.06
CA VAL A 250 20.48 -17.00 -48.08
C VAL A 250 21.01 -16.42 -49.39
N MET A 251 22.05 -17.02 -49.96
CA MET A 251 22.56 -16.62 -51.27
C MET A 251 21.54 -16.86 -52.38
N LEU A 252 20.91 -18.04 -52.45
CA LEU A 252 19.83 -18.30 -53.40
C LEU A 252 18.72 -17.25 -53.34
N GLN A 253 18.36 -16.84 -52.12
CA GLN A 253 17.37 -15.78 -51.94
C GLN A 253 17.87 -14.42 -52.42
N LYS A 254 19.09 -14.02 -52.04
CA LYS A 254 19.57 -12.67 -52.36
C LYS A 254 19.84 -12.50 -53.86
N GLU A 255 20.21 -13.59 -54.56
CA GLU A 255 20.59 -13.55 -55.99
C GLU A 255 19.38 -13.69 -56.92
N GLN A 256 18.47 -14.64 -56.66
CA GLN A 256 17.35 -14.92 -57.56
C GLN A 256 15.98 -14.92 -56.88
N GLY A 257 15.89 -14.62 -55.57
CA GLY A 257 14.64 -14.66 -54.82
C GLY A 257 14.03 -16.06 -54.70
N LEU A 258 14.77 -17.10 -55.08
CA LEU A 258 14.24 -18.45 -55.34
C LEU A 258 13.62 -19.13 -54.11
N ILE A 259 14.04 -18.77 -52.89
CA ILE A 259 13.55 -19.40 -51.65
C ILE A 259 12.08 -19.04 -51.39
N THR A 260 11.66 -17.82 -51.73
CA THR A 260 10.30 -17.33 -51.47
C THR A 260 9.47 -17.13 -52.73
N HIS A 261 9.98 -17.49 -53.91
CA HIS A 261 9.31 -17.22 -55.19
C HIS A 261 8.18 -18.23 -55.44
N THR A 262 6.97 -17.74 -55.69
CA THR A 262 5.78 -18.59 -55.92
C THR A 262 5.58 -19.00 -57.38
N TRP A 263 6.34 -18.40 -58.31
CA TRP A 263 6.16 -18.54 -59.77
C TRP A 263 7.49 -18.41 -60.56
N PRO A 264 8.56 -19.15 -60.17
CA PRO A 264 9.89 -18.92 -60.74
C PRO A 264 9.96 -19.35 -62.20
N SER A 265 10.52 -18.49 -63.06
CA SER A 265 10.84 -18.84 -64.44
C SER A 265 12.07 -19.76 -64.50
N ASP A 266 12.13 -20.64 -65.52
CA ASP A 266 13.22 -21.63 -65.69
C ASP A 266 14.62 -21.01 -65.65
N TRP A 267 14.80 -19.81 -66.22
CA TRP A 267 16.08 -19.12 -66.24
C TRP A 267 16.61 -18.82 -64.84
N ARG A 268 15.74 -18.65 -63.83
CA ARG A 268 16.18 -18.46 -62.44
C ARG A 268 16.91 -19.69 -61.92
N PHE A 269 16.54 -20.90 -62.33
CA PHE A 269 17.28 -22.11 -61.98
C PHE A 269 18.57 -22.24 -62.78
N THR A 270 18.55 -21.80 -64.05
CA THR A 270 19.74 -21.78 -64.92
C THR A 270 20.86 -20.93 -64.35
N ILE A 271 20.54 -19.78 -63.75
CA ILE A 271 21.50 -18.83 -63.16
C ILE A 271 21.22 -18.54 -61.66
N ALA A 272 20.83 -19.59 -60.91
CA ALA A 272 20.34 -19.55 -59.52
C ALA A 272 21.20 -18.76 -58.52
N MET A 273 22.50 -18.68 -58.74
CA MET A 273 23.44 -17.98 -57.85
C MET A 273 24.11 -16.78 -58.55
N GLY A 274 23.83 -16.51 -59.83
CA GLY A 274 24.58 -15.54 -60.62
C GLY A 274 26.04 -15.96 -60.90
N MET A 275 26.38 -17.23 -60.69
CA MET A 275 27.75 -17.72 -60.89
C MET A 275 28.08 -17.76 -62.38
N GLY A 276 29.20 -17.13 -62.77
CA GLY A 276 29.61 -17.04 -64.17
C GLY A 276 28.83 -16.01 -65.00
N CYS A 277 28.09 -15.10 -64.37
CA CYS A 277 27.33 -14.03 -65.01
C CYS A 277 27.97 -12.65 -64.76
N PRO A 278 28.92 -12.19 -65.59
CA PRO A 278 29.46 -10.85 -65.47
C PRO A 278 28.43 -9.80 -65.91
N ASP A 279 28.43 -8.62 -65.28
CA ASP A 279 27.47 -7.55 -65.59
C ASP A 279 27.55 -7.01 -67.04
N THR A 280 28.65 -7.28 -67.75
CA THR A 280 28.95 -6.71 -69.08
C THR A 280 29.10 -7.76 -70.19
N ALA A 281 28.78 -9.03 -69.94
CA ALA A 281 28.82 -10.08 -70.97
C ALA A 281 27.81 -11.20 -70.67
N ASP A 282 27.57 -12.06 -71.65
CA ASP A 282 26.72 -13.23 -71.48
C ASP A 282 27.23 -14.14 -70.35
N CYS A 283 26.30 -14.73 -69.60
CA CYS A 283 26.64 -15.73 -68.60
C CYS A 283 27.32 -16.94 -69.25
N ASP A 284 28.42 -17.40 -68.65
CA ASP A 284 29.14 -18.60 -69.07
C ASP A 284 28.25 -19.85 -68.90
N LYS A 285 27.92 -20.46 -70.05
CA LYS A 285 27.06 -21.64 -70.15
C LYS A 285 27.59 -22.84 -69.35
N THR A 286 28.88 -22.87 -69.03
CA THR A 286 29.51 -23.91 -68.19
C THR A 286 28.89 -23.97 -66.79
N TYR A 287 28.32 -22.85 -66.31
CA TYR A 287 27.68 -22.76 -65.00
C TYR A 287 26.17 -22.92 -65.06
N TYR A 288 25.57 -23.17 -66.23
CA TYR A 288 24.11 -23.31 -66.33
C TYR A 288 23.58 -24.55 -65.61
N GLY A 289 22.41 -24.40 -65.00
CA GLY A 289 21.71 -25.44 -64.25
C GLY A 289 21.89 -25.26 -62.75
N PHE A 290 20.86 -25.65 -61.97
CA PHE A 290 20.80 -25.38 -60.55
C PHE A 290 22.00 -26.01 -59.82
N PHE A 291 22.32 -27.26 -60.10
CA PHE A 291 23.51 -27.92 -59.54
C PHE A 291 24.81 -27.15 -59.81
N ASN A 292 25.06 -26.75 -61.06
CA ASN A 292 26.30 -26.06 -61.42
C ASN A 292 26.39 -24.67 -60.78
N GLN A 293 25.26 -23.97 -60.62
CA GLN A 293 25.20 -22.69 -59.92
C GLN A 293 25.52 -22.84 -58.43
N VAL A 294 24.89 -23.80 -57.73
CA VAL A 294 25.12 -24.00 -56.30
C VAL A 294 26.54 -24.51 -56.04
N TYR A 295 27.02 -25.50 -56.81
CA TYR A 295 28.38 -26.03 -56.70
C TYR A 295 29.43 -24.97 -57.05
N GLY A 296 29.23 -24.25 -58.16
CA GLY A 296 30.12 -23.20 -58.63
C GLY A 296 30.27 -22.07 -57.61
N ALA A 297 29.15 -21.56 -57.07
CA ALA A 297 29.17 -20.52 -56.04
C ALA A 297 29.88 -20.98 -54.75
N ALA A 298 29.57 -22.20 -54.27
CA ALA A 298 30.20 -22.76 -53.07
C ALA A 298 31.71 -22.96 -53.25
N ARG A 299 32.13 -23.46 -54.42
CA ARG A 299 33.55 -23.59 -54.79
C ARG A 299 34.23 -22.23 -54.90
N GLN A 300 33.56 -21.23 -55.49
CA GLN A 300 34.10 -19.88 -55.65
C GLN A 300 34.41 -19.23 -54.29
N MET A 301 33.57 -19.46 -53.27
CA MET A 301 33.84 -19.01 -51.90
C MET A 301 35.13 -19.58 -51.31
N LYS A 302 35.53 -20.79 -51.73
CA LYS A 302 36.80 -21.40 -51.32
C LYS A 302 37.97 -20.78 -52.08
N ILE A 303 37.81 -20.57 -53.39
CA ILE A 303 38.83 -19.92 -54.24
C ILE A 303 39.20 -18.56 -53.68
N TYR A 304 38.23 -17.72 -53.31
CA TYR A 304 38.48 -16.40 -52.72
C TYR A 304 39.37 -16.44 -51.47
N GLY A 305 39.30 -17.52 -50.67
CA GLY A 305 40.10 -17.68 -49.46
C GLY A 305 41.50 -18.27 -49.66
N SER A 306 41.82 -18.72 -50.87
CA SER A 306 43.06 -19.45 -51.18
C SER A 306 43.82 -18.90 -52.40
N SER A 307 43.26 -17.87 -53.05
CA SER A 307 43.80 -17.32 -54.29
C SER A 307 44.81 -16.21 -54.03
N THR A 308 45.85 -16.16 -54.85
CA THR A 308 46.80 -15.04 -54.91
C THR A 308 46.28 -13.86 -55.73
N TYR A 309 45.19 -14.05 -56.49
CA TYR A 309 44.59 -13.03 -57.36
C TYR A 309 43.53 -12.19 -56.63
N PHE A 310 42.80 -12.77 -55.67
CA PHE A 310 41.77 -12.07 -54.91
C PHE A 310 42.40 -11.42 -53.66
N THR A 311 42.96 -10.21 -53.82
CA THR A 311 43.70 -9.52 -52.74
C THR A 311 43.08 -8.19 -52.29
N TRP A 312 42.18 -7.60 -53.10
CA TRP A 312 41.61 -6.26 -52.85
C TRP A 312 40.75 -6.13 -51.57
N TYR A 313 40.13 -7.21 -51.10
CA TYR A 313 39.36 -7.28 -49.85
C TYR A 313 39.97 -8.25 -48.83
N ALA A 314 41.26 -8.58 -48.96
CA ALA A 314 41.92 -9.53 -48.07
C ALA A 314 41.77 -9.14 -46.58
N PRO A 315 41.48 -10.10 -45.67
CA PRO A 315 41.28 -9.82 -44.25
C PRO A 315 42.48 -9.16 -43.55
N GLY A 316 42.23 -8.58 -42.37
CA GLY A 316 43.26 -8.05 -41.48
C GLY A 316 43.67 -6.61 -41.75
N GLY A 317 42.96 -5.88 -42.61
CA GLY A 317 43.24 -4.48 -42.90
C GLY A 317 42.01 -3.69 -43.34
N THR A 318 42.15 -2.37 -43.33
CA THR A 318 41.13 -1.45 -43.85
C THR A 318 41.18 -1.41 -45.37
N ARG A 319 40.02 -1.55 -46.01
CA ARG A 319 39.83 -1.54 -47.46
C ARG A 319 38.81 -0.46 -47.81
N SER A 320 39.05 0.29 -48.88
CA SER A 320 38.04 1.23 -49.37
C SER A 320 36.98 0.45 -50.14
N ILE A 321 35.77 0.33 -49.57
CA ILE A 321 34.66 -0.40 -50.19
C ILE A 321 33.62 0.60 -50.67
N ARG A 322 33.20 0.50 -51.94
CA ARG A 322 32.23 1.42 -52.54
C ARG A 322 30.82 1.15 -52.02
N TYR A 323 30.01 2.19 -51.99
CA TYR A 323 28.58 2.06 -51.66
C TYR A 323 27.73 1.62 -52.86
N HIS A 324 28.21 1.87 -54.09
CA HIS A 324 27.46 1.63 -55.33
C HIS A 324 28.43 1.51 -56.53
N PRO A 325 28.03 0.87 -57.65
CA PRO A 325 28.81 0.87 -58.90
C PRO A 325 29.14 2.28 -59.41
N ASN A 326 28.18 3.21 -59.29
CA ASN A 326 28.39 4.63 -59.58
C ASN A 326 29.42 5.22 -58.61
N SER A 327 30.60 5.59 -59.13
CA SER A 327 31.70 6.14 -58.34
C SER A 327 31.34 7.46 -57.63
N ALA A 328 30.36 8.22 -58.11
CA ALA A 328 29.89 9.45 -57.47
C ALA A 328 29.26 9.21 -56.09
N CYS A 329 28.80 7.98 -55.81
CA CYS A 329 28.24 7.59 -54.52
C CYS A 329 29.32 7.38 -53.43
N GLY A 330 30.60 7.37 -53.82
CA GLY A 330 31.73 7.25 -52.90
C GLY A 330 31.94 5.87 -52.28
N SER A 331 32.80 5.85 -51.28
CA SER A 331 33.27 4.67 -50.55
C SER A 331 33.60 5.03 -49.11
N SER A 332 33.75 4.03 -48.24
CA SER A 332 34.34 4.22 -46.92
C SER A 332 35.36 3.14 -46.57
N GLY A 333 36.23 3.46 -45.61
CA GLY A 333 37.23 2.52 -45.10
C GLY A 333 36.57 1.47 -44.20
N VAL A 334 36.59 0.22 -44.63
CA VAL A 334 36.05 -0.93 -43.91
C VAL A 334 37.19 -1.83 -43.47
N TYR A 335 37.35 -2.04 -42.16
CA TYR A 335 38.29 -3.03 -41.63
C TYR A 335 37.73 -4.44 -41.85
N VAL A 336 38.22 -5.16 -42.86
CA VAL A 336 37.75 -6.51 -43.18
C VAL A 336 38.36 -7.49 -42.19
N LYS A 337 37.56 -7.95 -41.22
CA LYS A 337 38.05 -8.70 -40.06
C LYS A 337 38.35 -10.16 -40.36
N ASN A 338 37.59 -10.79 -41.25
CA ASN A 338 37.65 -12.24 -41.46
C ASN A 338 37.43 -12.63 -42.93
N GLN A 339 37.80 -13.87 -43.27
CA GLN A 339 37.74 -14.38 -44.64
C GLN A 339 36.32 -14.51 -45.18
N ALA A 340 35.35 -14.92 -44.35
CA ALA A 340 33.96 -15.01 -44.77
C ALA A 340 33.38 -13.66 -45.20
N THR A 341 33.73 -12.60 -44.48
CA THR A 341 33.34 -11.22 -44.85
C THR A 341 34.04 -10.79 -46.14
N ALA A 342 35.33 -11.10 -46.31
CA ALA A 342 36.04 -10.84 -47.57
C ALA A 342 35.39 -11.55 -48.76
N ASN A 343 35.03 -12.82 -48.60
CA ASN A 343 34.37 -13.63 -49.63
C ASN A 343 33.04 -13.01 -50.10
N LEU A 344 32.23 -12.49 -49.17
CA LEU A 344 30.98 -11.82 -49.50
C LEU A 344 31.19 -10.51 -50.29
N TYR A 345 32.27 -9.77 -50.02
CA TYR A 345 32.63 -8.60 -50.82
C TYR A 345 33.21 -8.98 -52.19
N TYR A 346 33.95 -10.07 -52.32
CA TYR A 346 34.37 -10.54 -53.65
C TYR A 346 33.18 -11.00 -54.50
N TYR A 347 32.15 -11.58 -53.87
CA TYR A 347 30.94 -12.01 -54.56
C TYR A 347 30.01 -10.83 -54.88
N THR A 348 29.85 -9.89 -53.94
CA THR A 348 28.98 -8.71 -54.06
C THR A 348 29.73 -7.47 -53.59
N PRO A 349 30.43 -6.72 -54.49
CA PRO A 349 31.48 -5.76 -54.12
C PRO A 349 30.99 -4.37 -53.68
N TYR A 350 29.90 -4.32 -52.92
CA TYR A 350 29.37 -3.07 -52.37
C TYR A 350 28.91 -3.24 -50.93
N GLN A 351 29.21 -2.24 -50.09
CA GLN A 351 28.65 -2.12 -48.75
C GLN A 351 27.37 -1.27 -48.77
N PRO A 352 26.40 -1.52 -47.88
CA PRO A 352 25.23 -0.65 -47.78
C PRO A 352 25.61 0.72 -47.23
N ASN A 353 24.99 1.78 -47.76
CA ASN A 353 25.06 3.11 -47.17
C ASN A 353 24.01 3.26 -46.03
N ALA A 354 23.98 4.41 -45.38
CA ALA A 354 23.06 4.67 -44.27
C ALA A 354 21.58 4.54 -44.68
N ALA A 355 21.21 5.01 -45.88
CA ALA A 355 19.84 4.91 -46.40
C ALA A 355 19.43 3.44 -46.62
N ALA A 356 20.30 2.61 -47.19
CA ALA A 356 20.06 1.18 -47.37
C ALA A 356 19.84 0.45 -46.03
N LEU A 357 20.63 0.79 -44.99
CA LEU A 357 20.48 0.22 -43.65
C LEU A 357 19.19 0.69 -42.96
N ALA A 358 18.83 1.96 -43.10
CA ALA A 358 17.60 2.50 -42.54
C ALA A 358 16.34 1.87 -43.16
N ALA A 359 16.39 1.53 -44.45
CA ALA A 359 15.27 0.97 -45.20
C ALA A 359 14.92 -0.48 -44.83
N GLY A 360 15.76 -1.20 -44.07
CA GLY A 360 15.51 -2.61 -43.75
C GLY A 360 15.53 -3.48 -45.00
N PHE A 361 14.41 -4.14 -45.32
CA PHE A 361 14.20 -4.85 -46.59
C PHE A 361 13.70 -3.95 -47.73
N GLY A 362 13.31 -2.71 -47.44
CA GLY A 362 12.82 -1.76 -48.44
C GLY A 362 13.91 -1.11 -49.29
N THR A 363 13.49 -0.15 -50.11
CA THR A 363 14.33 0.63 -51.02
C THR A 363 14.96 1.82 -50.31
N GLY A 364 16.26 2.02 -50.49
CA GLY A 364 16.99 3.20 -50.03
C GLY A 364 17.02 4.31 -51.08
N ASP A 365 18.09 5.11 -51.07
CA ASP A 365 18.35 6.16 -52.06
C ASP A 365 19.06 5.64 -53.33
N SER A 366 19.39 6.54 -54.26
CA SER A 366 20.08 6.22 -55.52
C SER A 366 21.51 5.70 -55.36
N CYS A 367 22.08 5.76 -54.14
CA CYS A 367 23.42 5.25 -53.82
C CYS A 367 23.37 3.99 -52.95
N SER A 368 22.19 3.40 -52.76
CA SER A 368 21.97 2.24 -51.91
C SER A 368 22.29 0.94 -52.63
N SER A 369 23.17 0.12 -52.04
CA SER A 369 23.39 -1.27 -52.44
C SER A 369 22.84 -2.25 -51.41
N TYR A 370 22.25 -3.34 -51.88
CA TYR A 370 21.44 -4.24 -51.03
C TYR A 370 22.03 -5.63 -50.80
N GLY A 371 23.00 -6.10 -51.61
CA GLY A 371 23.46 -7.49 -51.58
C GLY A 371 23.93 -7.96 -50.18
N ASN A 372 24.95 -7.31 -49.62
CA ASN A 372 25.49 -7.66 -48.30
C ASN A 372 24.52 -7.35 -47.15
N ARG A 373 23.69 -6.30 -47.30
CA ARG A 373 22.60 -5.98 -46.35
C ARG A 373 21.56 -7.10 -46.29
N ASN A 374 21.07 -7.52 -47.46
CA ASN A 374 20.06 -8.57 -47.60
C ASN A 374 20.60 -9.90 -47.09
N PHE A 375 21.85 -10.24 -47.41
CA PHE A 375 22.51 -11.41 -46.85
C PHE A 375 22.45 -11.41 -45.32
N TYR A 376 22.93 -10.35 -44.68
CA TYR A 376 22.92 -10.24 -43.22
C TYR A 376 21.50 -10.33 -42.65
N SER A 377 20.55 -9.62 -43.26
CA SER A 377 19.18 -9.52 -42.78
C SER A 377 18.43 -10.86 -42.90
N TYR A 378 18.53 -11.55 -44.03
CA TYR A 378 17.94 -12.86 -44.22
C TYR A 378 18.59 -13.92 -43.32
N PHE A 379 19.92 -13.90 -43.16
CA PHE A 379 20.59 -14.84 -42.26
C PHE A 379 20.12 -14.65 -40.81
N ARG A 380 20.07 -13.40 -40.33
CA ARG A 380 19.54 -13.06 -39.00
C ARG A 380 18.09 -13.46 -38.82
N LEU A 381 17.27 -13.21 -39.83
CA LEU A 381 15.83 -13.52 -39.80
C LEU A 381 15.55 -15.02 -39.76
N TRP A 382 16.31 -15.83 -40.52
CA TRP A 382 16.01 -17.24 -40.69
C TRP A 382 16.79 -18.16 -39.75
N PHE A 383 18.02 -17.79 -39.39
CA PHE A 383 18.96 -18.68 -38.72
C PHE A 383 19.59 -18.08 -37.47
N GLY A 384 19.27 -16.82 -37.14
CA GLY A 384 19.77 -16.15 -35.94
C GLY A 384 21.18 -15.59 -36.11
N SER A 385 22.07 -15.79 -35.13
CA SER A 385 23.34 -15.06 -35.07
C SER A 385 24.29 -15.38 -36.25
N THR A 386 24.94 -14.35 -36.79
CA THR A 386 26.05 -14.46 -37.76
C THR A 386 27.39 -14.78 -37.08
N GLY A 387 27.41 -14.88 -35.74
CA GLY A 387 28.63 -15.06 -34.95
C GLY A 387 29.51 -13.80 -34.87
N THR A 388 28.99 -12.66 -35.30
CA THR A 388 29.65 -11.34 -35.33
C THR A 388 28.69 -10.28 -34.78
N GLY A 389 29.19 -9.31 -34.01
CA GLY A 389 28.38 -8.22 -33.44
C GLY A 389 27.34 -8.67 -32.38
N VAL A 390 27.59 -8.27 -31.13
CA VAL A 390 26.74 -8.43 -29.92
C VAL A 390 26.19 -9.84 -29.69
N THR A 391 26.83 -10.61 -28.80
CA THR A 391 26.12 -11.66 -28.04
C THR A 391 24.95 -10.98 -27.34
N SER A 392 23.72 -11.20 -27.80
CA SER A 392 22.52 -10.71 -27.12
C SER A 392 22.57 -11.21 -25.68
N VAL A 393 22.75 -10.28 -24.73
CA VAL A 393 22.60 -10.61 -23.32
C VAL A 393 21.11 -10.79 -23.08
N ALA A 394 20.70 -11.98 -22.64
CA ALA A 394 19.30 -12.25 -22.34
C ALA A 394 18.80 -11.35 -21.20
N ASP A 395 17.53 -10.92 -21.28
CA ASP A 395 16.87 -10.27 -20.16
C ASP A 395 16.91 -11.18 -18.91
N GLY A 396 16.96 -10.56 -17.72
CA GLY A 396 17.14 -11.25 -16.46
C GLY A 396 18.59 -11.67 -16.16
N THR A 397 19.55 -11.27 -16.98
CA THR A 397 20.99 -11.53 -16.76
C THR A 397 21.65 -10.33 -16.08
N MET A 398 22.35 -10.56 -14.97
CA MET A 398 23.28 -9.57 -14.43
C MET A 398 24.61 -9.65 -15.19
N ILE A 399 25.15 -8.50 -15.59
CA ILE A 399 26.43 -8.39 -16.29
C ILE A 399 27.39 -7.47 -15.54
N LYS A 400 28.68 -7.75 -15.66
CA LYS A 400 29.77 -6.93 -15.13
C LYS A 400 30.63 -6.41 -16.28
N ALA A 401 30.67 -5.11 -16.45
CA ALA A 401 31.61 -4.42 -17.33
C ALA A 401 32.37 -3.43 -16.45
N GLU A 402 33.60 -3.80 -16.08
CA GLU A 402 34.35 -3.16 -15.00
C GLU A 402 34.41 -1.63 -15.16
N PRO A 403 34.14 -0.84 -14.10
CA PRO A 403 33.83 -1.23 -12.71
C PRO A 403 32.33 -1.44 -12.41
N HIS A 404 31.47 -1.42 -13.41
CA HIS A 404 30.02 -1.35 -13.25
C HIS A 404 29.32 -2.71 -13.34
N VAL A 405 28.24 -2.86 -12.58
CA VAL A 405 27.33 -4.02 -12.64
C VAL A 405 25.98 -3.54 -13.14
N TYR A 406 25.37 -4.31 -14.05
CA TYR A 406 24.04 -4.00 -14.59
C TYR A 406 23.12 -5.22 -14.54
N LEU A 407 21.81 -4.99 -14.41
CA LEU A 407 20.79 -5.97 -14.75
C LEU A 407 20.26 -5.64 -16.16
N VAL A 408 20.21 -6.64 -17.05
CA VAL A 408 19.55 -6.50 -18.35
C VAL A 408 18.07 -6.86 -18.19
N THR A 409 17.17 -5.94 -18.55
CA THR A 409 15.72 -6.10 -18.44
C THR A 409 15.02 -5.28 -19.51
N GLY A 410 14.06 -5.89 -20.23
CA GLY A 410 13.35 -5.23 -21.33
C GLY A 410 14.29 -4.65 -22.39
N ARG A 411 15.40 -5.35 -22.69
CA ARG A 411 16.48 -4.92 -23.61
C ARG A 411 17.20 -3.63 -23.20
N LYS A 412 17.11 -3.23 -21.93
CA LYS A 412 17.87 -2.11 -21.34
C LYS A 412 18.78 -2.61 -20.22
N LYS A 413 19.87 -1.90 -19.95
CA LYS A 413 20.73 -2.14 -18.80
C LYS A 413 20.40 -1.16 -17.67
N VAL A 414 20.09 -1.66 -16.48
CA VAL A 414 19.90 -0.86 -15.28
C VAL A 414 21.14 -0.98 -14.42
N HIS A 415 21.76 0.14 -14.05
CA HIS A 415 22.99 0.18 -13.27
C HIS A 415 22.74 -0.18 -11.81
N ILE A 416 23.31 -1.30 -11.35
CA ILE A 416 23.22 -1.76 -9.97
C ILE A 416 24.26 -1.03 -9.12
N THR A 417 23.80 -0.42 -8.03
CA THR A 417 24.67 0.31 -7.09
C THR A 417 25.25 -0.63 -6.04
N ARG A 418 26.26 -0.16 -5.30
CA ARG A 418 26.82 -0.91 -4.17
C ARG A 418 25.77 -1.27 -3.12
N GLU A 419 24.82 -0.37 -2.89
CA GLU A 419 23.74 -0.54 -1.91
C GLU A 419 22.75 -1.63 -2.34
N THR A 420 22.41 -1.67 -3.63
CA THR A 420 21.39 -2.58 -4.17
C THR A 420 21.95 -3.95 -4.58
N LEU A 421 23.27 -4.06 -4.78
CA LEU A 421 23.94 -5.23 -5.33
C LEU A 421 23.55 -6.55 -4.66
N ALA A 422 23.56 -6.61 -3.31
CA ALA A 422 23.31 -7.84 -2.58
C ALA A 422 21.87 -8.38 -2.79
N GLU A 423 20.89 -7.50 -2.91
CA GLU A 423 19.49 -7.90 -3.12
C GLU A 423 19.24 -8.36 -4.57
N TYR A 424 19.84 -7.66 -5.55
CA TYR A 424 19.73 -8.09 -6.95
C TYR A 424 20.48 -9.40 -7.21
N GLN A 425 21.66 -9.59 -6.62
CA GLN A 425 22.41 -10.85 -6.73
C GLN A 425 21.65 -12.04 -6.13
N ARG A 426 20.89 -11.82 -5.05
CA ARG A 426 20.04 -12.87 -4.46
C ARG A 426 19.00 -13.43 -5.44
N VAL A 427 18.46 -12.59 -6.32
CA VAL A 427 17.40 -12.98 -7.27
C VAL A 427 17.98 -13.42 -8.61
N PHE A 428 18.91 -12.64 -9.15
CA PHE A 428 19.39 -12.78 -10.53
C PHE A 428 20.72 -13.52 -10.65
N GLY A 429 21.35 -13.85 -9.51
CA GLY A 429 22.62 -14.58 -9.44
C GLY A 429 23.85 -13.69 -9.57
N ALA A 430 25.01 -14.32 -9.64
CA ALA A 430 26.28 -13.62 -9.83
C ALA A 430 26.35 -12.95 -11.21
N PRO A 431 26.93 -11.73 -11.32
CA PRO A 431 27.03 -11.05 -12.60
C PRO A 431 28.03 -11.75 -13.51
N ARG A 432 27.66 -11.92 -14.78
CA ARG A 432 28.54 -12.46 -15.82
C ARG A 432 29.45 -11.36 -16.37
N THR A 433 30.76 -11.60 -16.42
CA THR A 433 31.72 -10.66 -17.02
C THR A 433 31.48 -10.51 -18.52
N VAL A 434 31.42 -9.26 -18.99
CA VAL A 434 31.31 -8.88 -20.40
C VAL A 434 32.28 -7.75 -20.71
N THR A 435 32.56 -7.50 -21.99
CA THR A 435 33.39 -6.36 -22.40
C THR A 435 32.63 -5.04 -22.29
N ALA A 436 33.36 -3.91 -22.24
CA ALA A 436 32.75 -2.58 -22.21
C ALA A 436 31.87 -2.35 -23.44
N GLU A 437 32.30 -2.77 -24.63
CA GLU A 437 31.56 -2.63 -25.88
C GLU A 437 30.24 -3.41 -25.85
N THR A 438 30.24 -4.60 -25.22
CA THR A 438 29.02 -5.39 -25.05
C THR A 438 28.03 -4.66 -24.15
N ALA A 439 28.49 -4.10 -23.03
CA ALA A 439 27.61 -3.32 -22.16
C ALA A 439 27.12 -2.04 -22.84
N GLU A 440 27.98 -1.31 -23.56
CA GLU A 440 27.64 -0.08 -24.30
C GLU A 440 26.61 -0.30 -25.40
N SER A 441 26.61 -1.48 -26.03
CA SER A 441 25.61 -1.85 -27.04
C SER A 441 24.17 -1.98 -26.49
N ILE A 442 24.00 -2.08 -25.16
CA ILE A 442 22.69 -2.21 -24.51
C ILE A 442 22.21 -0.82 -24.04
N PRO A 443 21.02 -0.34 -24.48
CA PRO A 443 20.47 0.94 -24.07
C PRO A 443 20.38 1.12 -22.55
N ASN A 444 20.64 2.33 -22.06
CA ASN A 444 20.61 2.63 -20.63
C ASN A 444 19.16 2.72 -20.11
N GLY A 445 18.89 2.05 -18.99
CA GLY A 445 17.61 2.02 -18.27
C GLY A 445 17.62 2.80 -16.96
N GLY A 446 18.70 3.51 -16.63
CA GLY A 446 18.86 4.28 -15.40
C GLY A 446 19.54 3.51 -14.27
N GLN A 447 19.33 3.97 -13.04
CA GLN A 447 19.93 3.40 -11.83
C GLN A 447 18.95 2.47 -11.11
N ALA A 448 19.47 1.40 -10.53
CA ALA A 448 18.70 0.47 -9.72
C ALA A 448 18.38 1.07 -8.35
N SER A 449 17.19 0.73 -7.86
CA SER A 449 16.72 1.03 -6.52
C SER A 449 16.11 -0.23 -5.90
N PHE A 450 15.81 -0.18 -4.60
CA PHE A 450 15.04 -1.22 -3.93
C PHE A 450 13.55 -1.17 -4.30
N PHE A 451 13.07 -0.11 -4.97
CA PHE A 451 11.69 0.00 -5.40
C PHE A 451 11.58 -0.51 -6.83
N LEU A 452 10.85 -1.61 -7.01
CA LEU A 452 10.64 -2.26 -8.28
C LEU A 452 9.25 -1.91 -8.80
N ARG A 453 9.16 -1.57 -10.09
CA ARG A 453 7.89 -1.38 -10.79
C ARG A 453 7.76 -2.39 -11.91
N ASN A 454 6.64 -3.10 -11.95
CA ASN A 454 6.30 -3.97 -13.07
C ASN A 454 5.97 -3.12 -14.30
N ALA A 455 6.67 -3.33 -15.42
CA ALA A 455 6.49 -2.54 -16.63
C ALA A 455 5.09 -2.66 -17.27
N THR A 456 4.40 -3.78 -17.05
CA THR A 456 3.06 -4.04 -17.62
C THR A 456 1.95 -3.62 -16.66
N THR A 457 1.99 -4.07 -15.40
CA THR A 457 0.90 -3.82 -14.44
C THR A 457 1.04 -2.49 -13.71
N GLY A 458 2.25 -1.94 -13.66
CA GLY A 458 2.57 -0.79 -12.84
C GLY A 458 2.72 -1.10 -11.35
N ASP A 459 2.63 -2.36 -10.92
CA ASP A 459 2.74 -2.74 -9.51
C ASP A 459 4.09 -2.35 -8.93
N VAL A 460 4.05 -1.63 -7.80
CA VAL A 460 5.25 -1.20 -7.08
C VAL A 460 5.49 -2.11 -5.87
N SER A 461 6.73 -2.59 -5.71
CA SER A 461 7.15 -3.42 -4.59
C SER A 461 8.52 -3.01 -4.05
N LEU A 462 8.78 -3.28 -2.78
CA LEU A 462 10.11 -3.22 -2.18
C LEU A 462 10.83 -4.56 -2.41
N LEU A 463 12.06 -4.53 -2.91
CA LEU A 463 12.98 -5.66 -2.97
C LEU A 463 13.75 -5.75 -1.65
N GLN A 464 13.51 -6.82 -0.89
CA GLN A 464 14.22 -7.07 0.36
C GLN A 464 14.24 -8.57 0.68
N GLY A 465 15.36 -9.08 1.17
CA GLY A 465 15.49 -10.51 1.50
C GLY A 465 15.31 -11.42 0.28
N GLY A 466 15.58 -10.93 -0.93
CA GLY A 466 15.32 -11.65 -2.18
C GLY A 466 13.84 -11.80 -2.55
N GLN A 467 12.93 -11.07 -1.91
CA GLN A 467 11.49 -11.09 -2.21
C GLN A 467 10.98 -9.71 -2.61
N ARG A 468 9.84 -9.67 -3.32
CA ARG A 468 9.09 -8.44 -3.62
C ARG A 468 7.93 -8.26 -2.64
N HIS A 469 7.91 -7.13 -1.95
CA HIS A 469 6.87 -6.77 -0.98
C HIS A 469 6.02 -5.64 -1.55
N HIS A 470 4.79 -5.96 -1.93
CA HIS A 470 3.90 -5.03 -2.62
C HIS A 470 3.50 -3.82 -1.75
N PHE A 471 3.48 -2.63 -2.36
CA PHE A 471 2.92 -1.42 -1.78
C PHE A 471 1.48 -1.21 -2.25
N SER A 472 0.57 -0.87 -1.34
CA SER A 472 -0.84 -0.66 -1.67
C SER A 472 -1.14 0.72 -2.29
N SER A 473 -0.21 1.68 -2.20
CA SER A 473 -0.38 3.02 -2.77
C SER A 473 0.94 3.77 -2.94
N CYS A 474 0.96 4.77 -3.83
CA CYS A 474 2.10 5.68 -3.99
C CYS A 474 2.43 6.47 -2.72
N ALA A 475 1.42 6.81 -1.90
CA ALA A 475 1.67 7.46 -0.61
C ALA A 475 2.48 6.55 0.32
N GLN A 476 2.23 5.24 0.29
CA GLN A 476 3.02 4.26 1.04
C GLN A 476 4.44 4.15 0.47
N VAL A 477 4.61 4.17 -0.86
CA VAL A 477 5.95 4.21 -1.50
C VAL A 477 6.76 5.43 -1.01
N SER A 478 6.14 6.61 -0.99
CA SER A 478 6.78 7.85 -0.50
C SER A 478 7.09 7.84 0.98
N ALA A 479 6.24 7.25 1.82
CA ALA A 479 6.52 7.05 3.24
C ALA A 479 7.78 6.19 3.46
N TRP A 480 8.04 5.24 2.56
CA TRP A 480 9.22 4.37 2.61
C TRP A 480 10.45 4.92 1.89
N GLY A 481 10.35 6.12 1.30
CA GLY A 481 11.46 6.83 0.66
C GLY A 481 11.60 6.59 -0.84
N GLY A 482 10.64 5.89 -1.46
CA GLY A 482 10.53 5.78 -2.91
C GLY A 482 9.72 6.93 -3.52
N SER A 483 9.63 6.98 -4.84
CA SER A 483 8.72 7.88 -5.55
C SER A 483 8.12 7.16 -6.77
N CYS A 484 6.80 7.20 -6.87
CA CYS A 484 6.10 6.69 -8.05
C CYS A 484 6.59 7.38 -9.33
N GLY A 485 6.96 6.57 -10.31
CA GLY A 485 7.50 6.99 -11.60
C GLY A 485 9.04 7.01 -11.66
N THR A 486 9.74 6.90 -10.52
CA THR A 486 11.22 6.87 -10.47
C THR A 486 11.77 5.50 -10.03
N GLU A 487 10.91 4.51 -9.84
CA GLU A 487 11.31 3.15 -9.48
C GLU A 487 12.10 2.47 -10.60
N THR A 488 12.79 1.40 -10.23
CA THR A 488 13.42 0.52 -11.21
C THR A 488 12.34 -0.27 -11.94
N VAL A 489 12.17 0.04 -13.22
CA VAL A 489 11.21 -0.64 -14.09
C VAL A 489 11.80 -1.97 -14.54
N LEU A 490 11.17 -3.07 -14.13
CA LEU A 490 11.49 -4.41 -14.59
C LEU A 490 10.44 -4.87 -15.61
N ALA A 491 10.87 -5.55 -16.67
CA ALA A 491 9.95 -6.27 -17.53
C ALA A 491 9.25 -7.39 -16.73
N SER A 492 8.05 -7.78 -17.17
CA SER A 492 7.16 -8.62 -16.35
C SER A 492 7.73 -9.99 -16.03
N ALA A 493 8.57 -10.56 -16.90
CA ALA A 493 9.25 -11.82 -16.65
C ALA A 493 10.26 -11.70 -15.49
N GLU A 494 11.10 -10.66 -15.51
CA GLU A 494 12.09 -10.39 -14.45
C GLU A 494 11.43 -10.00 -13.14
N TYR A 495 10.35 -9.21 -13.19
CA TYR A 495 9.58 -8.86 -11.99
C TYR A 495 8.96 -10.10 -11.34
N THR A 496 8.45 -11.03 -12.14
CA THR A 496 7.84 -12.28 -11.65
C THR A 496 8.89 -13.27 -11.13
N ARG A 497 10.13 -13.20 -11.64
CA ARG A 497 11.26 -13.98 -11.12
C ARG A 497 11.62 -13.61 -9.68
N VAL A 498 11.32 -12.39 -9.23
CA VAL A 498 11.42 -12.03 -7.82
C VAL A 498 10.25 -12.67 -7.06
N PRO A 499 10.49 -13.63 -6.14
CA PRO A 499 9.43 -14.28 -5.38
C PRO A 499 8.56 -13.28 -4.61
N ALA A 500 7.25 -13.49 -4.60
CA ALA A 500 6.33 -12.65 -3.85
C ALA A 500 6.51 -12.87 -2.33
N GLY A 501 6.71 -11.79 -1.60
CA GLY A 501 6.70 -11.77 -0.13
C GLY A 501 5.42 -11.14 0.41
N ALA A 502 5.33 -11.04 1.75
CA ALA A 502 4.23 -10.34 2.40
C ALA A 502 4.17 -8.85 2.00
N ALA A 503 2.98 -8.28 1.86
CA ALA A 503 2.81 -6.87 1.49
C ALA A 503 3.39 -5.92 2.56
N ILE A 504 3.84 -4.74 2.13
CA ILE A 504 4.30 -3.70 3.05
C ILE A 504 3.13 -3.24 3.92
N THR A 505 3.35 -3.19 5.23
CA THR A 505 2.34 -2.80 6.21
C THR A 505 2.65 -1.43 6.83
N GLY A 506 1.83 -1.00 7.78
CA GLY A 506 2.11 0.17 8.64
C GLY A 506 3.18 -0.09 9.72
N TRP A 507 4.00 -1.13 9.55
CA TRP A 507 4.99 -1.59 10.51
C TRP A 507 6.35 -1.74 9.85
N ALA A 508 7.42 -1.35 10.56
CA ALA A 508 8.76 -1.39 10.04
C ALA A 508 9.79 -1.73 11.11
N ARG A 509 10.96 -2.17 10.66
CA ARG A 509 12.19 -2.23 11.46
C ARG A 509 13.18 -1.19 10.95
N ARG A 510 14.06 -0.72 11.82
CA ARG A 510 15.19 0.15 11.40
C ARG A 510 16.43 -0.66 11.01
N THR A 511 16.55 -1.86 11.55
CA THR A 511 17.65 -2.80 11.30
C THR A 511 17.09 -4.22 11.22
N SER A 512 17.79 -5.12 10.51
CA SER A 512 17.41 -6.53 10.47
C SER A 512 17.41 -7.13 11.88
N GLY A 513 16.34 -7.87 12.24
CA GLY A 513 16.15 -8.43 13.58
C GLY A 513 15.90 -7.42 14.71
N GLY A 514 15.84 -6.11 14.41
CA GLY A 514 15.61 -5.06 15.40
C GLY A 514 14.16 -4.94 15.85
N THR A 515 13.91 -3.98 16.75
CA THR A 515 12.59 -3.65 17.28
C THR A 515 11.58 -3.33 16.18
N ILE A 516 10.36 -3.83 16.33
CA ILE A 516 9.23 -3.49 15.46
C ILE A 516 8.70 -2.11 15.84
N HIS A 517 8.53 -1.24 14.86
CA HIS A 517 7.96 0.09 15.01
C HIS A 517 6.62 0.19 14.30
N GLN A 518 5.64 0.81 14.96
CA GLN A 518 4.43 1.28 14.28
C GLN A 518 4.76 2.60 13.56
N ILE A 519 4.41 2.70 12.29
CA ILE A 519 4.54 3.94 11.51
C ILE A 519 3.28 4.78 11.77
N SER A 520 3.46 6.02 12.24
CA SER A 520 2.37 6.97 12.46
C SER A 520 2.79 8.37 12.03
N GLY A 521 2.33 8.80 10.86
CA GLY A 521 2.79 10.07 10.27
C GLY A 521 4.30 10.05 10.02
N SER A 522 5.03 11.02 10.59
CA SER A 522 6.50 11.13 10.55
C SER A 522 7.17 10.49 11.77
N THR A 523 6.46 9.66 12.52
CA THR A 523 6.95 9.03 13.76
C THR A 523 7.06 7.51 13.62
N LEU A 524 8.15 6.96 14.12
CA LEU A 524 8.31 5.53 14.38
C LEU A 524 8.12 5.27 15.87
N ILE A 525 7.09 4.50 16.22
CA ILE A 525 6.76 4.17 17.61
C ILE A 525 7.29 2.76 17.91
N PRO A 526 8.39 2.60 18.65
CA PRO A 526 8.91 1.28 18.98
C PRO A 526 7.92 0.54 19.87
N ILE A 527 7.64 -0.73 19.56
CA ILE A 527 6.83 -1.61 20.40
C ILE A 527 7.75 -2.60 21.10
N TYR A 528 7.54 -2.77 22.41
CA TYR A 528 8.50 -3.46 23.29
C TYR A 528 8.92 -4.84 22.80
N ASN A 529 7.96 -5.68 22.37
CA ASN A 529 8.22 -7.01 21.82
C ASN A 529 7.09 -7.47 20.88
N GLU A 530 7.27 -8.63 20.26
CA GLU A 530 6.31 -9.21 19.31
C GLU A 530 4.97 -9.56 19.94
N ALA A 531 4.93 -9.93 21.23
CA ALA A 531 3.67 -10.18 21.94
C ALA A 531 2.81 -8.92 22.07
N ASN A 532 3.44 -7.76 22.29
CA ASN A 532 2.76 -6.46 22.28
C ASN A 532 2.31 -6.07 20.86
N VAL A 533 3.11 -6.35 19.84
CA VAL A 533 2.71 -6.10 18.45
C VAL A 533 1.49 -6.94 18.08
N ALA A 534 1.51 -8.25 18.37
CA ALA A 534 0.40 -9.16 18.14
C ALA A 534 -0.87 -8.68 18.88
N ALA A 535 -0.74 -8.25 20.13
CA ALA A 535 -1.88 -7.72 20.89
C ALA A 535 -2.48 -6.44 20.28
N ILE A 536 -1.66 -5.55 19.71
CA ILE A 536 -2.16 -4.33 19.02
C ILE A 536 -2.86 -4.67 17.70
N THR A 537 -2.49 -5.78 17.06
CA THR A 537 -2.88 -6.12 15.68
C THR A 537 -3.91 -7.25 15.59
N GLY A 538 -4.47 -7.69 16.72
CA GLY A 538 -5.52 -8.70 16.74
C GLY A 538 -5.02 -10.16 16.76
N GLY A 539 -3.76 -10.39 17.16
CA GLY A 539 -3.24 -11.71 17.50
C GLY A 539 -2.08 -12.22 16.62
N ALA A 540 -1.73 -11.53 15.54
CA ALA A 540 -0.65 -11.94 14.63
C ALA A 540 0.36 -10.82 14.43
N VAL A 541 1.66 -11.15 14.40
CA VAL A 541 2.71 -10.17 14.10
C VAL A 541 2.67 -9.84 12.61
N PRO A 542 2.37 -8.59 12.21
CA PRO A 542 2.37 -8.22 10.80
C PRO A 542 3.79 -8.23 10.25
N TYR A 543 3.91 -8.43 8.93
CA TYR A 543 5.17 -8.26 8.27
C TYR A 543 5.69 -6.84 8.46
N ALA A 544 6.92 -6.71 8.95
CA ALA A 544 7.58 -5.43 9.20
C ALA A 544 8.97 -5.44 8.58
N ALA A 545 9.03 -4.96 7.35
CA ALA A 545 10.25 -4.81 6.56
C ALA A 545 11.24 -3.82 7.20
N VAL A 546 12.50 -3.95 6.85
CA VAL A 546 13.55 -3.00 7.23
C VAL A 546 13.43 -1.75 6.36
N MET A 547 13.13 -0.61 6.97
CA MET A 547 13.06 0.68 6.29
C MET A 547 14.49 1.11 5.87
N PRO A 548 14.67 1.68 4.67
CA PRO A 548 15.97 2.21 4.26
C PRO A 548 16.54 3.18 5.30
N ALA A 549 17.82 3.02 5.68
CA ALA A 549 18.43 3.76 6.78
C ALA A 549 18.32 5.29 6.61
N ALA A 550 18.55 5.80 5.40
CA ALA A 550 18.40 7.22 5.07
C ALA A 550 16.97 7.72 5.28
N LYS A 551 15.96 6.89 5.00
CA LYS A 551 14.56 7.23 5.23
C LYS A 551 14.21 7.13 6.72
N ALA A 552 14.62 6.05 7.38
CA ALA A 552 14.40 5.85 8.81
C ALA A 552 14.99 7.00 9.66
N ALA A 553 16.10 7.60 9.23
CA ALA A 553 16.71 8.75 9.90
C ALA A 553 15.86 10.04 9.83
N GLN A 554 14.90 10.13 8.90
CA GLN A 554 13.98 11.27 8.79
C GLN A 554 12.77 11.15 9.73
N TYR A 555 12.56 9.98 10.33
CA TYR A 555 11.47 9.75 11.27
C TYR A 555 11.89 10.10 12.69
N GLN A 556 10.98 10.74 13.44
CA GLN A 556 11.15 10.88 14.87
C GLN A 556 10.85 9.55 15.55
N VAL A 557 11.77 9.05 16.38
CA VAL A 557 11.55 7.84 17.18
C VAL A 557 11.04 8.26 18.56
N THR A 558 9.86 7.77 18.95
CA THR A 558 9.27 8.07 20.27
C THR A 558 9.64 7.01 21.31
N ALA A 559 9.17 7.23 22.55
CA ALA A 559 9.31 6.25 23.62
C ALA A 559 8.62 4.92 23.26
N THR A 560 9.21 3.82 23.71
CA THR A 560 8.69 2.47 23.54
C THR A 560 7.27 2.35 24.10
N ARG A 561 6.39 1.66 23.38
CA ARG A 561 5.00 1.42 23.77
C ARG A 561 4.72 -0.06 24.01
N TRP A 562 3.75 -0.29 24.87
CA TRP A 562 3.12 -1.57 25.10
C TRP A 562 1.73 -1.57 24.48
N ALA A 563 1.18 -2.76 24.27
CA ALA A 563 -0.20 -2.89 23.84
C ALA A 563 -1.13 -2.32 24.93
N PRO A 564 -2.16 -1.54 24.56
CA PRO A 564 -3.11 -1.02 25.54
C PRO A 564 -3.74 -2.16 26.36
N GLY A 565 -3.83 -1.97 27.67
CA GLY A 565 -4.37 -2.98 28.60
C GLY A 565 -3.43 -4.12 28.98
N ARG A 566 -2.18 -4.16 28.49
CA ARG A 566 -1.13 -5.07 28.99
C ARG A 566 -0.30 -4.40 30.07
N PHE A 567 0.16 -5.19 31.04
CA PHE A 567 0.89 -4.69 32.21
C PHE A 567 2.40 -4.91 32.08
N ILE A 568 3.17 -4.23 32.92
CA ILE A 568 4.62 -4.45 33.05
C ILE A 568 5.01 -4.67 34.50
N GLU A 569 6.00 -5.51 34.72
CA GLU A 569 6.71 -5.70 35.99
C GLU A 569 8.19 -5.33 35.76
N PRO A 570 8.61 -4.10 36.17
CA PRO A 570 9.98 -3.65 36.01
C PRO A 570 10.97 -4.56 36.76
N ALA A 571 12.14 -4.81 36.18
CA ALA A 571 13.16 -5.67 36.80
C ALA A 571 13.62 -5.17 38.19
N ALA A 572 13.60 -3.85 38.39
CA ALA A 572 14.01 -3.21 39.64
C ALA A 572 12.86 -2.99 40.65
N SER A 573 11.66 -3.55 40.42
CA SER A 573 10.49 -3.32 41.26
C SER A 573 9.64 -4.57 41.44
N THR A 574 9.03 -4.72 42.62
CA THR A 574 8.00 -5.74 42.87
C THR A 574 6.59 -5.27 42.48
N ARG A 575 6.45 -4.03 41.97
CA ARG A 575 5.17 -3.45 41.60
C ARG A 575 4.83 -3.71 40.13
N THR A 576 3.56 -3.94 39.87
CA THR A 576 3.00 -4.03 38.52
C THR A 576 2.44 -2.67 38.09
N TYR A 577 2.64 -2.30 36.83
CA TYR A 577 2.14 -1.05 36.26
C TYR A 577 1.37 -1.28 34.96
N LEU A 578 0.35 -0.46 34.71
CA LEU A 578 -0.28 -0.31 33.41
C LEU A 578 0.38 0.87 32.68
N PRO A 579 1.22 0.63 31.66
CA PRO A 579 1.70 1.68 30.76
C PRO A 579 0.55 2.19 29.89
N THR A 580 0.44 3.51 29.80
CA THR A 580 -0.54 4.22 28.97
C THR A 580 0.13 4.79 27.73
N TRP A 581 -0.64 5.01 26.66
CA TRP A 581 -0.10 5.44 25.37
C TRP A 581 0.49 6.86 25.40
N ASP A 582 0.08 7.68 26.38
CA ASP A 582 0.57 9.02 26.65
C ASP A 582 1.80 9.06 27.60
N SER A 583 2.53 7.94 27.72
CA SER A 583 3.75 7.80 28.52
C SER A 583 3.54 7.89 30.05
N ARG A 584 2.42 7.44 30.61
CA ARG A 584 2.28 7.32 32.09
C ARG A 584 2.31 5.87 32.55
N LEU A 585 2.89 5.62 33.72
CA LEU A 585 2.81 4.34 34.43
C LEU A 585 1.77 4.44 35.55
N LEU A 586 0.67 3.71 35.41
CA LEU A 586 -0.36 3.60 36.45
C LEU A 586 -0.05 2.41 37.34
N TYR A 587 0.24 2.63 38.62
CA TYR A 587 0.47 1.55 39.57
C TYR A 587 -0.79 0.71 39.74
N LEU A 588 -0.67 -0.61 39.63
CA LEU A 588 -1.76 -1.57 39.85
C LEU A 588 -1.77 -2.03 41.32
N PRO A 589 -2.71 -1.57 42.16
CA PRO A 589 -2.75 -1.97 43.57
C PRO A 589 -3.34 -3.38 43.77
N THR A 590 -4.18 -3.84 42.84
CA THR A 590 -4.86 -5.14 42.91
C THR A 590 -5.26 -5.62 41.52
N TRP A 591 -5.17 -6.92 41.27
CA TRP A 591 -5.64 -7.55 40.02
C TRP A 591 -7.17 -7.60 39.89
N LEU A 592 -7.92 -7.22 40.94
CA LEU A 592 -9.38 -7.20 40.90
C LEU A 592 -9.94 -6.10 39.99
N TYR A 593 -9.26 -4.94 39.92
CA TYR A 593 -9.70 -3.83 39.06
C TYR A 593 -9.64 -4.15 37.56
N PRO A 594 -8.50 -4.59 37.00
CA PRO A 594 -8.45 -4.95 35.59
C PRO A 594 -9.33 -6.14 35.24
N ALA A 595 -9.53 -7.09 36.15
CA ALA A 595 -10.48 -8.19 35.95
C ALA A 595 -11.92 -7.67 35.78
N GLU A 596 -12.38 -6.70 36.58
CA GLU A 596 -13.68 -6.05 36.37
C GLU A 596 -13.76 -5.24 35.08
N MET A 597 -12.64 -4.70 34.62
CA MET A 597 -12.53 -3.96 33.34
C MET A 597 -12.53 -4.89 32.12
N GLY A 598 -12.50 -6.22 32.31
CA GLY A 598 -12.41 -7.18 31.21
C GLY A 598 -10.98 -7.32 30.65
N LEU A 599 -9.99 -6.77 31.33
CA LEU A 599 -8.59 -6.90 30.94
C LEU A 599 -8.01 -8.23 31.44
N THR A 600 -7.16 -8.84 30.61
CA THR A 600 -6.42 -10.05 30.98
C THR A 600 -5.27 -9.73 31.95
N ARG A 601 -4.69 -10.76 32.59
CA ARG A 601 -3.47 -10.62 33.40
C ARG A 601 -2.17 -10.65 32.57
N ALA A 602 -2.27 -10.38 31.27
CA ALA A 602 -1.13 -10.39 30.37
C ALA A 602 -0.13 -9.30 30.75
N ARG A 603 1.12 -9.69 30.96
CA ARG A 603 2.18 -8.77 31.40
C ARG A 603 3.55 -9.18 30.88
N ASP A 604 4.41 -8.19 30.70
CA ASP A 604 5.83 -8.38 30.47
C ASP A 604 6.59 -8.26 31.80
N THR A 605 7.41 -9.26 32.12
CA THR A 605 8.17 -9.33 33.38
C THR A 605 9.65 -9.08 33.18
N GLY A 606 10.34 -8.55 34.18
CA GLY A 606 11.77 -8.27 34.07
C GLY A 606 12.08 -7.11 33.12
N VAL A 607 11.16 -6.16 32.98
CA VAL A 607 11.30 -5.06 32.02
C VAL A 607 12.42 -4.11 32.48
N PRO A 608 13.48 -3.90 31.69
CA PRO A 608 14.59 -3.02 32.06
C PRO A 608 14.15 -1.55 32.06
N SER A 609 14.78 -0.73 32.91
CA SER A 609 14.45 0.70 33.05
C SER A 609 14.60 1.51 31.77
N THR A 610 15.52 1.11 30.90
CA THR A 610 15.72 1.69 29.57
C THR A 610 14.51 1.52 28.66
N ALA A 611 13.69 0.47 28.84
CA ALA A 611 12.53 0.23 28.00
C ALA A 611 11.38 1.21 28.27
N TYR A 612 11.20 1.65 29.52
CA TYR A 612 10.17 2.64 29.90
C TYR A 612 10.77 4.01 30.23
N GLN A 613 11.97 4.30 29.71
CA GLN A 613 12.56 5.61 29.82
C GLN A 613 11.64 6.68 29.19
N GLY A 614 11.46 7.80 29.89
CA GLY A 614 10.55 8.87 29.47
C GLY A 614 9.09 8.67 29.89
N TYR A 615 8.76 7.59 30.60
CA TYR A 615 7.47 7.48 31.27
C TYR A 615 7.46 8.26 32.59
N THR A 616 6.33 8.90 32.88
CA THR A 616 6.07 9.57 34.15
C THR A 616 5.14 8.75 35.03
N SER A 617 5.11 9.05 36.33
CA SER A 617 4.12 8.43 37.23
C SER A 617 2.71 8.93 36.89
N GLY A 618 1.79 8.01 36.61
CA GLY A 618 0.37 8.32 36.41
C GLY A 618 -0.46 8.20 37.68
N GLY A 619 0.15 7.90 38.83
CA GLY A 619 -0.53 7.59 40.08
C GLY A 619 -0.98 6.13 40.17
N THR A 620 -1.97 5.87 41.01
CA THR A 620 -2.53 4.51 41.24
C THR A 620 -3.78 4.32 40.37
N LEU A 621 -3.91 3.16 39.73
CA LEU A 621 -5.13 2.77 39.02
C LEU A 621 -6.27 2.61 40.03
N ALA A 622 -7.28 3.46 39.90
CA ALA A 622 -8.46 3.48 40.74
C ALA A 622 -9.56 2.54 40.20
N GLN A 623 -10.54 2.26 41.06
CA GLN A 623 -11.74 1.51 40.68
C GLN A 623 -12.57 2.24 39.62
N PHE A 624 -12.66 3.57 39.73
CA PHE A 624 -13.33 4.41 38.75
C PHE A 624 -12.33 4.94 37.74
N VAL A 625 -12.67 4.83 36.46
CA VAL A 625 -11.83 5.30 35.37
C VAL A 625 -12.56 6.31 34.52
N LYS A 626 -11.83 7.29 34.00
CA LYS A 626 -12.36 8.30 33.10
C LYS A 626 -11.83 8.06 31.70
N CYS A 627 -12.76 7.94 30.75
CA CYS A 627 -12.49 7.84 29.32
C CYS A 627 -13.14 9.02 28.60
N GLY A 628 -12.32 9.89 28.01
CA GLY A 628 -12.77 11.19 27.50
C GLY A 628 -13.36 12.04 28.63
N SER A 629 -14.62 12.46 28.50
CA SER A 629 -15.34 13.23 29.52
C SER A 629 -16.12 12.37 30.52
N THR A 630 -16.32 11.07 30.24
CA THR A 630 -17.23 10.21 31.00
C THR A 630 -16.48 9.38 32.03
N ILE A 631 -17.02 9.28 33.24
CA ILE A 631 -16.49 8.42 34.32
C ILE A 631 -17.26 7.10 34.28
N TYR A 632 -16.54 6.01 34.49
CA TYR A 632 -17.08 4.66 34.45
C TYR A 632 -16.72 3.87 35.70
N LEU A 633 -17.65 3.01 36.10
CA LEU A 633 -17.40 1.89 37.00
C LEU A 633 -17.36 0.59 36.18
N PRO A 634 -16.23 -0.11 36.16
CA PRO A 634 -16.15 -1.45 35.59
C PRO A 634 -17.08 -2.44 36.31
N SER A 635 -17.84 -3.22 35.55
CA SER A 635 -18.76 -4.26 36.05
C SER A 635 -18.73 -5.45 35.09
N ARG A 636 -17.98 -6.49 35.49
CA ARG A 636 -17.86 -7.77 34.79
C ARG A 636 -17.48 -7.66 33.30
N GLY A 637 -16.54 -6.79 32.97
CA GLY A 637 -16.05 -6.57 31.61
C GLY A 637 -16.64 -5.36 30.93
N THR A 638 -17.83 -4.91 31.32
CA THR A 638 -18.47 -3.71 30.75
C THR A 638 -18.35 -2.53 31.71
N LEU A 639 -17.87 -1.40 31.20
CA LEU A 639 -17.70 -0.17 31.96
C LEU A 639 -18.99 0.65 31.95
N GLN A 640 -19.63 0.80 33.11
CA GLN A 640 -20.92 1.45 33.27
C GLN A 640 -20.75 2.94 33.58
N PRO A 641 -21.40 3.86 32.84
CA PRO A 641 -21.20 5.29 33.04
C PRO A 641 -21.82 5.77 34.34
N VAL A 642 -21.13 6.69 35.01
CA VAL A 642 -21.53 7.28 36.29
C VAL A 642 -21.25 8.79 36.28
N THR A 643 -22.04 9.56 37.03
CA THR A 643 -21.80 11.01 37.13
C THR A 643 -20.68 11.33 38.12
N ALA A 644 -20.04 12.49 37.96
CA ALA A 644 -19.04 12.97 38.91
C ALA A 644 -19.61 13.10 40.35
N ALA A 645 -20.88 13.49 40.48
CA ALA A 645 -21.56 13.56 41.78
C ALA A 645 -21.71 12.18 42.43
N ALA A 646 -21.96 11.13 41.63
CA ALA A 646 -22.17 9.77 42.12
C ALA A 646 -20.90 9.15 42.73
N VAL A 647 -19.72 9.63 42.32
CA VAL A 647 -18.41 9.13 42.75
C VAL A 647 -17.62 10.15 43.56
N ALA A 648 -18.30 11.18 44.07
CA ALA A 648 -17.64 12.21 44.88
C ALA A 648 -16.90 11.59 46.08
N GLY A 649 -15.64 11.97 46.24
CA GLY A 649 -14.74 11.44 47.27
C GLY A 649 -14.00 10.15 46.90
N PHE A 650 -14.31 9.51 45.76
CA PHE A 650 -13.53 8.39 45.25
C PHE A 650 -12.39 8.87 44.32
N PRO A 651 -11.23 8.20 44.33
CA PRO A 651 -10.21 8.44 43.32
C PRO A 651 -10.73 8.02 41.93
N VAL A 652 -10.42 8.81 40.91
CA VAL A 652 -10.77 8.54 39.51
C VAL A 652 -9.49 8.62 38.68
N THR A 653 -9.17 7.55 37.95
CA THR A 653 -7.99 7.52 37.08
C THR A 653 -8.37 7.86 35.64
N THR A 654 -7.76 8.90 35.08
CA THR A 654 -7.95 9.23 33.65
C THR A 654 -7.08 8.32 32.77
N LEU A 655 -7.72 7.59 31.87
CA LEU A 655 -7.07 6.73 30.88
C LEU A 655 -6.92 7.46 29.55
N ASP A 656 -5.86 7.14 28.81
CA ASP A 656 -5.66 7.69 27.46
C ASP A 656 -6.62 7.04 26.44
N ALA A 657 -6.77 7.68 25.28
CA ALA A 657 -7.73 7.24 24.27
C ALA A 657 -7.48 5.81 23.74
N ARG A 658 -6.23 5.35 23.62
CA ARG A 658 -5.93 3.98 23.16
C ARG A 658 -6.24 2.95 24.25
N THR A 659 -5.94 3.26 25.51
CA THR A 659 -6.33 2.38 26.63
C THR A 659 -7.84 2.31 26.77
N CYS A 660 -8.56 3.42 26.59
CA CYS A 660 -10.02 3.40 26.55
C CYS A 660 -10.58 2.62 25.35
N GLY A 661 -9.89 2.65 24.21
CA GLY A 661 -10.32 1.98 22.98
C GLY A 661 -10.33 0.45 23.04
N VAL A 662 -9.66 -0.16 24.03
CA VAL A 662 -9.68 -1.62 24.25
C VAL A 662 -10.67 -2.06 25.32
N LEU A 663 -11.40 -1.13 25.92
CA LEU A 663 -12.39 -1.39 26.98
C LEU A 663 -13.81 -1.39 26.41
N GLU A 664 -14.68 -2.24 26.96
CA GLU A 664 -16.09 -2.27 26.57
C GLU A 664 -16.88 -1.18 27.33
N LEU A 665 -17.08 -0.03 26.69
CA LEU A 665 -17.78 1.11 27.30
C LEU A 665 -19.29 1.02 27.04
N SER A 666 -20.10 1.02 28.11
CA SER A 666 -21.56 1.06 28.02
C SER A 666 -22.07 2.44 27.58
N SER A 667 -23.09 2.45 26.73
CA SER A 667 -23.84 3.65 26.31
C SER A 667 -25.08 3.94 27.18
N ALA A 668 -25.22 3.25 28.31
CA ALA A 668 -26.33 3.47 29.24
C ALA A 668 -26.35 4.92 29.80
N VAL A 669 -27.50 5.33 30.34
CA VAL A 669 -27.60 6.63 31.01
C VAL A 669 -26.68 6.64 32.24
N PRO A 670 -25.82 7.67 32.43
CA PRO A 670 -24.93 7.75 33.57
C PRO A 670 -25.68 7.69 34.91
N GLN A 671 -25.28 6.78 35.79
CA GLN A 671 -25.90 6.65 37.11
C GLN A 671 -25.52 7.83 38.00
N THR A 672 -26.52 8.49 38.59
CA THR A 672 -26.34 9.61 39.53
C THR A 672 -26.09 9.15 40.96
N ARG A 673 -26.37 7.88 41.26
CA ARG A 673 -26.01 7.15 42.48
C ARG A 673 -25.67 5.72 42.08
N VAL A 674 -24.58 5.20 42.61
CA VAL A 674 -24.06 3.88 42.21
C VAL A 674 -24.36 2.86 43.29
N PHE A 675 -25.07 1.79 42.92
CA PHE A 675 -25.38 0.66 43.77
C PHE A 675 -24.67 -0.58 43.22
N VAL A 676 -24.00 -1.33 44.09
CA VAL A 676 -23.27 -2.54 43.71
C VAL A 676 -23.63 -3.71 44.62
N GLN A 677 -23.59 -4.91 44.05
CA GLN A 677 -23.83 -6.16 44.74
C GLN A 677 -22.86 -7.23 44.23
N GLY A 678 -22.33 -8.02 45.15
CA GLY A 678 -21.49 -9.17 44.80
C GLY A 678 -22.27 -10.22 44.03
N VAL A 679 -21.64 -10.87 43.05
CA VAL A 679 -22.20 -12.07 42.43
C VAL A 679 -22.33 -13.16 43.51
N GLY A 680 -23.55 -13.65 43.74
CA GLY A 680 -23.84 -14.65 44.78
C GLY A 680 -24.13 -14.08 46.18
N ARG A 681 -24.00 -12.76 46.39
CA ARG A 681 -24.34 -12.09 47.67
C ARG A 681 -25.72 -11.46 47.67
N SER A 682 -26.31 -11.36 48.86
CA SER A 682 -27.53 -10.55 49.11
C SER A 682 -27.23 -9.09 49.42
N ASP A 683 -26.03 -8.79 49.94
CA ASP A 683 -25.68 -7.47 50.45
C ASP A 683 -25.48 -6.46 49.32
N VAL A 684 -26.13 -5.31 49.44
CA VAL A 684 -26.02 -4.20 48.48
C VAL A 684 -25.32 -3.02 49.11
N TYR A 685 -24.38 -2.43 48.38
CA TYR A 685 -23.60 -1.28 48.81
C TYR A 685 -23.89 -0.08 47.91
N VAL A 686 -23.86 1.12 48.49
CA VAL A 686 -23.94 2.39 47.76
C VAL A 686 -22.61 3.15 47.89
N ALA A 687 -22.19 3.81 46.81
CA ALA A 687 -21.05 4.71 46.80
C ALA A 687 -21.43 6.07 47.40
N GLU A 688 -20.82 6.46 48.52
CA GLU A 688 -21.00 7.79 49.14
C GLU A 688 -19.70 8.27 49.80
N ALA A 689 -19.27 9.50 49.50
CA ALA A 689 -18.15 10.18 50.14
C ALA A 689 -16.86 9.32 50.20
N GLY A 690 -16.50 8.68 49.08
CA GLY A 690 -15.31 7.82 49.01
C GLY A 690 -15.42 6.46 49.71
N ARG A 691 -16.60 6.08 50.20
CA ARG A 691 -16.84 4.81 50.91
C ARG A 691 -17.99 4.02 50.29
N TRP A 692 -17.86 2.70 50.29
CA TRP A 692 -18.93 1.77 49.94
C TRP A 692 -19.69 1.38 51.19
N ARG A 693 -20.91 1.92 51.36
CA ARG A 693 -21.71 1.74 52.57
C ARG A 693 -22.75 0.66 52.36
N HIS A 694 -22.78 -0.34 53.26
CA HIS A 694 -23.78 -1.40 53.21
C HIS A 694 -25.18 -0.86 53.49
N ILE A 695 -26.17 -1.23 52.68
CA ILE A 695 -27.57 -0.85 52.85
C ILE A 695 -28.27 -1.91 53.71
N ALA A 696 -28.84 -1.49 54.84
CA ALA A 696 -29.33 -2.43 55.84
C ALA A 696 -30.56 -3.24 55.43
N SER A 697 -31.44 -2.64 54.61
CA SER A 697 -32.70 -3.26 54.23
C SER A 697 -33.19 -2.72 52.88
N ARG A 698 -34.13 -3.45 52.28
CA ARG A 698 -34.87 -3.02 51.09
C ARG A 698 -35.51 -1.64 51.30
N GLY A 699 -36.04 -1.37 52.49
CA GLY A 699 -36.69 -0.11 52.83
C GLY A 699 -35.73 1.07 52.83
N VAL A 700 -34.47 0.87 53.25
CA VAL A 700 -33.43 1.90 53.15
C VAL A 700 -33.05 2.17 51.68
N MET A 701 -32.98 1.13 50.86
CA MET A 701 -32.70 1.28 49.43
C MET A 701 -33.77 2.11 48.72
N GLU A 702 -35.05 1.77 48.91
CA GLU A 702 -36.18 2.51 48.34
C GLU A 702 -36.19 3.97 48.85
N ALA A 703 -35.82 4.21 50.10
CA ALA A 703 -35.70 5.56 50.64
C ALA A 703 -34.64 6.38 49.91
N LEU A 704 -33.45 5.82 49.69
CA LEU A 704 -32.34 6.49 49.00
C LEU A 704 -32.66 6.87 47.55
N THR A 705 -33.64 6.21 46.93
CA THR A 705 -34.00 6.34 45.51
C THR A 705 -35.39 6.94 45.29
N GLY A 706 -36.08 7.40 46.34
CA GLY A 706 -37.41 7.99 46.23
C GLY A 706 -38.50 7.00 45.79
N GLY A 707 -38.41 5.75 46.25
CA GLY A 707 -39.42 4.70 46.07
C GLY A 707 -39.24 3.86 44.81
N ARG A 708 -38.23 4.16 43.98
CA ARG A 708 -37.93 3.39 42.76
C ARG A 708 -36.81 2.40 43.00
N TRP A 709 -36.92 1.19 42.46
CA TRP A 709 -35.81 0.24 42.55
C TRP A 709 -34.61 0.73 41.70
N PRO A 710 -33.40 0.87 42.26
CA PRO A 710 -32.25 1.29 41.48
C PRO A 710 -31.73 0.17 40.59
N THR A 711 -30.98 0.55 39.54
CA THR A 711 -30.07 -0.38 38.88
C THR A 711 -28.96 -0.75 39.87
N VAL A 712 -28.83 -2.04 40.17
CA VAL A 712 -27.77 -2.58 41.02
C VAL A 712 -26.74 -3.28 40.14
N LEU A 713 -25.54 -2.73 40.06
CA LEU A 713 -24.44 -3.29 39.28
C LEU A 713 -23.87 -4.52 39.98
N ARG A 714 -23.46 -5.52 39.19
CA ARG A 714 -22.90 -6.76 39.72
C ARG A 714 -21.39 -6.71 39.63
N LEU A 715 -20.71 -6.84 40.76
CA LEU A 715 -19.26 -6.93 40.83
C LEU A 715 -18.85 -8.34 41.29
N ALA A 716 -17.64 -8.75 40.97
CA ALA A 716 -17.05 -9.97 41.53
C ALA A 716 -17.02 -9.90 43.06
N ASP A 717 -17.23 -11.06 43.67
CA ASP A 717 -17.33 -11.20 45.11
C ASP A 717 -16.07 -10.72 45.84
N ALA A 718 -14.91 -11.15 45.34
CA ALA A 718 -13.61 -10.74 45.87
C ALA A 718 -13.37 -9.22 45.75
N LEU A 719 -13.93 -8.56 44.73
CA LEU A 719 -13.86 -7.10 44.66
C LEU A 719 -14.67 -6.47 45.78
N ILE A 720 -15.89 -6.95 46.05
CA ILE A 720 -16.72 -6.44 47.14
C ILE A 720 -15.96 -6.43 48.46
N ASP A 721 -15.19 -7.47 48.78
CA ASP A 721 -14.38 -7.52 50.01
C ASP A 721 -13.24 -6.51 50.05
N HIS A 722 -12.66 -6.21 48.89
CA HIS A 722 -11.56 -5.26 48.75
C HIS A 722 -12.02 -3.78 48.80
N LEU A 723 -13.31 -3.50 48.61
CA LEU A 723 -13.82 -2.13 48.56
C LEU A 723 -13.64 -1.38 49.88
N PRO A 724 -13.27 -0.08 49.87
CA PRO A 724 -13.17 0.73 51.08
C PRO A 724 -14.55 0.91 51.73
N LYS A 725 -14.85 0.10 52.75
CA LYS A 725 -16.16 0.11 53.42
C LYS A 725 -16.35 1.34 54.29
N GLY A 726 -17.59 1.80 54.38
CA GLY A 726 -18.04 2.82 55.32
C GLY A 726 -19.15 2.30 56.24
N THR A 727 -19.60 3.14 57.16
CA THR A 727 -20.66 2.79 58.11
C THR A 727 -21.94 2.37 57.40
N ARG A 728 -22.51 1.24 57.83
CA ARG A 728 -23.79 0.72 57.36
C ARG A 728 -24.89 1.77 57.45
N ILE A 729 -25.75 1.83 56.43
CA ILE A 729 -26.91 2.72 56.40
C ILE A 729 -28.11 1.94 56.93
N THR A 730 -28.52 2.24 58.16
CA THR A 730 -29.67 1.61 58.82
C THR A 730 -30.97 2.39 58.63
N SER A 731 -30.88 3.67 58.27
CA SER A 731 -32.00 4.54 57.95
C SER A 731 -31.54 5.57 56.91
N ALA A 732 -32.44 6.02 56.04
CA ALA A 732 -32.16 7.06 55.06
C ALA A 732 -33.35 8.01 54.92
N VAL A 733 -33.05 9.31 54.83
CA VAL A 733 -34.04 10.33 54.52
C VAL A 733 -34.33 10.28 53.01
N PRO A 734 -35.59 10.09 52.59
CA PRO A 734 -35.94 10.14 51.17
C PRO A 734 -35.63 11.51 50.55
N PRO A 735 -35.35 11.58 49.23
CA PRO A 735 -35.19 12.85 48.54
C PRO A 735 -36.36 13.80 48.81
N SER A 736 -36.09 15.10 48.97
CA SER A 736 -37.14 16.11 49.06
C SER A 736 -38.09 16.03 47.87
N GLY A 737 -39.39 16.22 48.12
CA GLY A 737 -40.42 16.10 47.09
C GLY A 737 -40.94 14.66 46.88
N SER A 738 -40.44 13.70 47.64
CA SER A 738 -40.91 12.31 47.60
C SER A 738 -42.23 12.17 48.36
N VAL A 739 -42.99 11.13 48.01
CA VAL A 739 -44.16 10.70 48.76
C VAL A 739 -43.78 9.49 49.59
N MET A 740 -44.32 9.40 50.80
CA MET A 740 -44.01 8.34 51.73
C MET A 740 -45.26 7.83 52.44
N GLN A 741 -45.33 6.52 52.68
CA GLN A 741 -46.40 5.88 53.45
C GLN A 741 -45.81 4.71 54.21
N VAL A 742 -46.07 4.59 55.52
CA VAL A 742 -45.65 3.37 56.21
C VAL A 742 -46.54 2.23 55.73
N ARG A 743 -45.93 1.12 55.31
CA ARG A 743 -46.66 -0.07 54.89
C ARG A 743 -47.62 -0.53 55.99
N GLY A 744 -48.89 -0.71 55.65
CA GLY A 744 -49.95 -1.08 56.59
C GLY A 744 -50.52 0.10 57.40
N THR A 745 -50.25 1.35 57.01
CA THR A 745 -50.85 2.55 57.59
C THR A 745 -51.51 3.41 56.52
N ASP A 746 -52.55 4.16 56.88
CA ASP A 746 -53.28 5.04 55.96
C ASP A 746 -52.64 6.41 55.67
N PRO A 747 -51.91 7.09 56.59
CA PRO A 747 -51.41 8.44 56.31
C PRO A 747 -50.26 8.42 55.30
N VAL A 748 -50.37 9.31 54.31
CA VAL A 748 -49.37 9.56 53.28
C VAL A 748 -48.71 10.91 53.54
N TYR A 749 -47.38 10.99 53.45
CA TYR A 749 -46.59 12.16 53.74
C TYR A 749 -45.81 12.64 52.53
N PHE A 750 -45.63 13.95 52.41
CA PHE A 750 -44.77 14.61 51.44
C PHE A 750 -43.46 15.04 52.11
N THR A 751 -42.31 14.63 51.58
CA THR A 751 -41.00 14.93 52.19
C THR A 751 -40.52 16.33 51.85
N ASP A 752 -40.02 17.03 52.86
CA ASP A 752 -39.56 18.41 52.77
C ASP A 752 -38.27 18.59 53.59
N GLY A 753 -37.12 18.26 52.97
CA GLY A 753 -35.86 18.13 53.68
C GLY A 753 -35.97 17.05 54.76
N ALA A 754 -35.67 17.41 56.01
CA ALA A 754 -35.80 16.51 57.15
C ALA A 754 -37.24 16.42 57.72
N LYS A 755 -38.22 17.12 57.13
CA LYS A 755 -39.63 17.12 57.58
C LYS A 755 -40.50 16.26 56.66
N ALA A 756 -41.64 15.80 57.19
CA ALA A 756 -42.67 15.13 56.39
C ALA A 756 -44.04 15.73 56.69
N TRP A 757 -44.75 16.20 55.66
CA TRP A 757 -46.05 16.86 55.78
C TRP A 757 -47.18 15.91 55.42
N TRP A 758 -48.21 15.80 56.26
CA TRP A 758 -49.34 14.91 55.98
C TRP A 758 -50.14 15.42 54.78
N ILE A 759 -50.34 14.56 53.79
CA ILE A 759 -51.21 14.79 52.65
C ILE A 759 -52.62 14.34 53.05
N SER A 760 -53.45 15.29 53.50
CA SER A 760 -54.79 14.98 54.05
C SER A 760 -55.84 14.61 53.01
N SER A 761 -55.61 14.92 51.74
CA SER A 761 -56.48 14.55 50.62
C SER A 761 -55.63 14.38 49.38
N TRP A 762 -56.01 13.45 48.50
CA TRP A 762 -55.22 13.20 47.30
C TRP A 762 -55.30 14.34 46.29
N ASP A 763 -56.42 15.07 46.30
CA ASP A 763 -56.65 16.31 45.57
C ASP A 763 -55.48 17.29 45.74
N ILE A 764 -54.95 17.44 46.97
CA ILE A 764 -53.82 18.33 47.26
C ILE A 764 -52.55 17.81 46.59
N GLY A 765 -52.28 16.51 46.67
CA GLY A 765 -51.11 15.91 46.01
C GLY A 765 -51.14 16.12 44.49
N GLU A 766 -52.31 15.97 43.87
CA GLU A 766 -52.49 16.21 42.44
C GLU A 766 -52.15 17.66 42.04
N GLU A 767 -52.49 18.65 42.88
CA GLU A 767 -52.12 20.06 42.60
C GLU A 767 -50.60 20.26 42.56
N PHE A 768 -49.84 19.51 43.36
CA PHE A 768 -48.37 19.51 43.35
C PHE A 768 -47.75 18.67 42.22
N GLY A 769 -48.57 17.96 41.45
CA GLY A 769 -48.14 17.13 40.33
C GLY A 769 -47.77 15.71 40.76
N ILE A 770 -48.24 15.28 41.92
CA ILE A 770 -47.97 13.97 42.50
C ILE A 770 -48.99 12.98 41.94
N ARG A 771 -48.66 12.32 40.83
CA ARG A 771 -49.62 11.62 39.96
C ARG A 771 -50.05 10.21 40.41
N SER A 772 -49.39 9.57 41.38
CA SER A 772 -49.86 8.27 41.93
C SER A 772 -49.17 7.86 43.23
N ARG A 773 -49.79 6.90 43.95
CA ARG A 773 -49.22 6.22 45.13
C ARG A 773 -48.05 5.26 44.81
N HIS A 774 -47.67 5.08 43.54
CA HIS A 774 -46.63 4.12 43.16
C HIS A 774 -45.20 4.65 43.33
N ALA A 775 -45.02 5.96 43.54
CA ALA A 775 -43.74 6.57 43.90
C ALA A 775 -43.55 6.66 45.43
N VAL A 776 -44.35 5.90 46.19
CA VAL A 776 -44.37 5.96 47.65
C VAL A 776 -43.22 5.14 48.22
N VAL A 777 -42.36 5.79 49.00
CA VAL A 777 -41.38 5.10 49.84
C VAL A 777 -42.14 4.38 50.96
N SER A 778 -42.02 3.05 51.04
CA SER A 778 -42.80 2.22 51.97
C SER A 778 -41.96 1.60 53.09
N SER A 779 -41.22 2.43 53.81
CA SER A 779 -40.18 2.01 54.76
C SER A 779 -40.43 2.58 56.17
N ARG A 780 -40.40 1.74 57.21
CA ARG A 780 -40.48 2.26 58.60
C ARG A 780 -39.22 3.03 58.95
N GLU A 781 -38.08 2.57 58.45
CA GLU A 781 -36.76 3.15 58.65
C GLU A 781 -36.63 4.54 58.03
N ALA A 782 -37.33 4.80 56.92
CA ALA A 782 -37.32 6.11 56.27
C ALA A 782 -38.14 7.17 57.02
N ILE A 783 -39.24 6.77 57.68
CA ILE A 783 -40.10 7.69 58.42
C ILE A 783 -39.46 8.02 59.77
N ALA A 784 -38.76 7.05 60.36
CA ALA A 784 -37.98 7.26 61.58
C ALA A 784 -36.84 8.27 61.39
N ALA A 785 -36.36 8.46 60.14
CA ALA A 785 -35.34 9.45 59.81
C ALA A 785 -35.90 10.88 59.61
N LEU A 786 -37.23 11.06 59.65
CA LEU A 786 -37.92 12.33 59.38
C LEU A 786 -38.65 12.87 60.60
N THR A 787 -38.72 14.20 60.71
CA THR A 787 -39.61 14.89 61.65
C THR A 787 -41.01 14.97 61.06
N VAL A 788 -41.84 13.98 61.39
CA VAL A 788 -43.23 13.88 60.91
C VAL A 788 -44.11 14.98 61.52
N GLN A 789 -44.72 15.78 60.67
CA GLN A 789 -45.63 16.85 61.07
C GLN A 789 -47.06 16.29 61.20
N THR A 790 -47.36 15.69 62.35
CA THR A 790 -48.66 15.01 62.58
C THR A 790 -49.84 15.98 62.73
N ARG A 791 -49.59 17.23 63.16
CA ARG A 791 -50.63 18.27 63.32
C ARG A 791 -50.73 19.24 62.14
N ASN A 792 -49.73 19.28 61.26
CA ASN A 792 -49.68 20.20 60.14
C ASN A 792 -49.79 19.45 58.81
N ARG A 793 -50.78 19.83 58.00
CA ARG A 793 -51.07 19.24 56.69
C ARG A 793 -50.39 20.03 55.57
N LEU A 794 -50.03 19.36 54.48
CA LEU A 794 -49.51 20.01 53.28
C LEU A 794 -50.54 21.00 52.72
N ARG A 795 -50.16 22.27 52.55
CA ARG A 795 -51.00 23.34 52.03
C ARG A 795 -50.72 23.58 50.55
N PRO A 796 -51.73 23.88 49.71
CA PRO A 796 -51.54 24.18 48.28
C PRO A 796 -50.88 25.55 48.03
N ILE A 797 -50.72 26.39 49.06
CA ILE A 797 -50.01 27.68 48.98
C ILE A 797 -48.72 27.54 49.75
N VAL A 798 -47.59 27.74 49.08
CA VAL A 798 -46.25 27.51 49.63
C VAL A 798 -45.35 28.71 49.45
N SER A 799 -44.45 28.93 50.39
CA SER A 799 -43.33 29.86 50.25
C SER A 799 -42.04 29.10 50.01
N CYS A 800 -41.35 29.51 48.97
CA CYS A 800 -40.02 29.04 48.59
C CYS A 800 -39.02 30.19 48.79
N HIS A 801 -37.72 29.88 48.73
CA HIS A 801 -36.66 30.89 48.84
C HIS A 801 -36.78 32.02 47.78
N ASP A 802 -37.43 31.77 46.64
CA ASP A 802 -37.58 32.66 45.49
C ASP A 802 -38.98 33.28 45.35
N GLY A 803 -39.87 33.08 46.33
CA GLY A 803 -41.18 33.73 46.40
C GLY A 803 -42.32 32.79 46.81
N TYR A 804 -43.55 33.29 46.64
CA TYR A 804 -44.76 32.52 46.94
C TYR A 804 -45.28 31.80 45.70
N TYR A 805 -45.82 30.62 45.91
CA TYR A 805 -46.34 29.75 44.87
C TYR A 805 -47.70 29.17 45.26
N VAL A 806 -48.54 28.98 44.24
CA VAL A 806 -49.81 28.26 44.35
C VAL A 806 -49.68 26.97 43.55
N ALA A 807 -49.82 25.83 44.22
CA ALA A 807 -49.92 24.53 43.58
C ALA A 807 -51.31 24.43 42.92
N ALA A 808 -51.32 24.24 41.60
CA ALA A 808 -52.53 23.98 40.85
C ALA A 808 -52.21 23.23 39.56
N GLN A 809 -53.07 22.27 39.20
CA GLN A 809 -52.97 21.54 37.92
C GLN A 809 -51.60 20.87 37.72
N GLY A 810 -51.01 20.40 38.82
CA GLY A 810 -49.74 19.69 38.83
C GLY A 810 -48.49 20.56 38.74
N ARG A 811 -48.59 21.88 38.96
CA ARG A 811 -47.45 22.82 38.90
C ARG A 811 -47.56 23.90 39.97
N LEU A 812 -46.41 24.44 40.36
CA LEU A 812 -46.29 25.63 41.19
C LEU A 812 -46.36 26.90 40.32
N HIS A 813 -47.38 27.72 40.53
CA HIS A 813 -47.56 29.01 39.86
C HIS A 813 -47.08 30.14 40.76
N ARG A 814 -46.11 30.92 40.30
CA ARG A 814 -45.52 32.01 41.09
C ARG A 814 -46.55 33.13 41.29
N ILE A 815 -46.65 33.69 42.50
CA ILE A 815 -47.56 34.80 42.81
C ILE A 815 -46.90 35.79 43.78
N ALA A 816 -47.26 37.07 43.67
CA ALA A 816 -46.87 38.07 44.66
C ALA A 816 -47.66 37.88 45.96
N LEU A 817 -47.07 38.21 47.11
CA LEU A 817 -47.71 38.06 48.42
C LEU A 817 -49.07 38.80 48.49
N ALA A 818 -49.16 39.99 47.91
CA ALA A 818 -50.42 40.75 47.84
C ALA A 818 -51.53 40.01 47.06
N GLY A 819 -51.17 39.20 46.06
CA GLY A 819 -52.10 38.41 45.26
C GLY A 819 -52.75 37.26 46.01
N LEU A 820 -52.17 36.84 47.14
CA LEU A 820 -52.73 35.79 48.00
C LEU A 820 -53.91 36.27 48.86
N GLY A 821 -54.19 37.58 48.91
CA GLY A 821 -55.35 38.10 49.62
C GLY A 821 -55.39 37.74 51.11
N GLY A 822 -54.23 37.53 51.75
CA GLY A 822 -54.11 37.14 53.17
C GLY A 822 -54.11 35.63 53.43
N LEU A 823 -54.17 34.78 52.40
CA LEU A 823 -54.09 33.33 52.59
C LEU A 823 -52.71 32.90 53.13
N PRO A 824 -52.66 32.02 54.13
CA PRO A 824 -51.40 31.58 54.72
C PRO A 824 -50.61 30.66 53.78
N GLY A 825 -49.32 30.96 53.60
CA GLY A 825 -48.37 30.12 52.88
C GLY A 825 -47.57 29.20 53.81
N GLN A 826 -47.30 27.98 53.35
CA GLN A 826 -46.42 27.03 54.05
C GLN A 826 -44.98 27.13 53.52
N GLY A 827 -44.01 27.36 54.39
CA GLY A 827 -42.60 27.32 54.03
C GLY A 827 -42.14 25.92 53.65
N LEU A 828 -41.55 25.78 52.46
CA LEU A 828 -40.88 24.57 51.99
C LEU A 828 -39.37 24.80 51.91
N ALA A 829 -38.59 23.75 52.13
CA ALA A 829 -37.15 23.77 51.95
C ALA A 829 -36.78 24.02 50.47
N ALA A 830 -35.64 24.68 50.25
CA ALA A 830 -35.20 25.05 48.91
C ALA A 830 -35.09 23.84 47.94
N ALA A 831 -34.59 22.71 48.43
CA ALA A 831 -34.49 21.47 47.65
C ALA A 831 -35.87 20.95 47.21
N THR A 832 -36.87 21.03 48.10
CA THR A 832 -38.26 20.64 47.81
C THR A 832 -38.86 21.54 46.75
N CYS A 833 -38.72 22.85 46.89
CA CYS A 833 -39.15 23.83 45.89
C CYS A 833 -38.47 23.65 44.53
N GLY A 834 -37.19 23.26 44.51
CA GLY A 834 -36.45 22.96 43.28
C GLY A 834 -36.89 21.66 42.61
N SER A 835 -37.40 20.69 43.37
CA SER A 835 -37.86 19.40 42.85
C SER A 835 -39.24 19.43 42.20
N LEU A 836 -40.06 20.43 42.54
CA LEU A 836 -41.46 20.53 42.11
C LEU A 836 -41.59 21.21 40.74
N PRO A 837 -42.49 20.75 39.85
CA PRO A 837 -42.72 21.39 38.55
C PRO A 837 -43.20 22.83 38.71
N LYS A 838 -42.53 23.81 38.10
CA LYS A 838 -42.93 25.23 38.13
C LYS A 838 -43.60 25.66 36.83
N ALA A 839 -44.70 26.40 36.90
CA ALA A 839 -45.30 27.03 35.72
C ALA A 839 -44.41 28.15 35.19
N ALA A 840 -44.36 28.32 33.86
CA ALA A 840 -43.56 29.36 33.23
C ALA A 840 -44.13 30.76 33.47
N ALA A 841 -45.46 30.89 33.49
CA ALA A 841 -46.14 32.14 33.74
C ALA A 841 -46.41 32.36 35.24
N ALA A 842 -46.13 33.56 35.73
CA ALA A 842 -46.54 34.00 37.05
C ALA A 842 -47.99 34.53 37.02
N ILE A 843 -48.70 34.36 38.13
CA ILE A 843 -50.02 34.95 38.33
C ILE A 843 -49.85 36.46 38.52
N SER A 844 -50.52 37.23 37.67
CA SER A 844 -50.55 38.70 37.75
C SER A 844 -51.81 39.16 38.49
N GLY A 845 -51.61 39.79 39.66
CA GLY A 845 -52.68 40.33 40.49
C GLY A 845 -53.26 39.30 41.46
N ARG A 846 -54.59 39.29 41.64
CA ARG A 846 -55.26 38.43 42.64
C ARG A 846 -55.29 36.96 42.21
N LEU A 847 -55.25 36.05 43.18
CA LEU A 847 -55.45 34.62 42.93
C LEU A 847 -56.94 34.33 42.62
N PHE A 848 -57.19 33.80 41.43
CA PHE A 848 -58.49 33.25 41.03
C PHE A 848 -58.36 31.75 40.79
N VAL A 849 -59.30 30.98 41.35
CA VAL A 849 -59.38 29.54 41.13
C VAL A 849 -60.79 29.14 40.73
N LYS A 850 -60.91 28.22 39.79
CA LYS A 850 -62.16 27.62 39.36
C LYS A 850 -62.28 26.22 39.95
N VAL A 851 -63.43 25.90 40.51
CA VAL A 851 -63.77 24.56 41.03
C VAL A 851 -65.15 24.20 40.50
N GLY A 852 -65.23 23.16 39.67
CA GLY A 852 -66.43 22.87 38.89
C GLY A 852 -66.80 24.06 37.99
N THR A 853 -68.02 24.58 38.13
CA THR A 853 -68.51 25.75 37.37
C THR A 853 -68.30 27.08 38.10
N THR A 854 -67.89 27.06 39.38
CA THR A 854 -67.78 28.26 40.21
C THR A 854 -66.35 28.78 40.26
N THR A 855 -66.20 30.11 40.11
CA THR A 855 -64.92 30.81 40.28
C THR A 855 -64.84 31.48 41.64
N TYR A 856 -63.68 31.39 42.28
CA TYR A 856 -63.38 31.94 43.58
C TYR A 856 -62.20 32.92 43.47
N VAL A 857 -62.19 33.95 44.32
CA VAL A 857 -61.10 34.92 44.48
C VAL A 857 -60.53 34.85 45.89
N ALA A 858 -59.21 34.99 46.02
CA ALA A 858 -58.54 35.11 47.31
C ALA A 858 -58.70 36.53 47.88
N GLU A 859 -59.35 36.66 49.02
CA GLU A 859 -59.60 37.95 49.69
C GLU A 859 -59.88 37.75 51.17
N ALA A 860 -59.32 38.62 52.03
CA ALA A 860 -59.48 38.59 53.48
C ALA A 860 -59.18 37.21 54.13
N GLY A 861 -58.09 36.57 53.69
CA GLY A 861 -57.63 35.30 54.26
C GLY A 861 -58.44 34.07 53.85
N ARG A 862 -59.35 34.18 52.87
CA ARG A 862 -60.23 33.09 52.43
C ARG A 862 -60.46 33.08 50.92
N MET A 863 -60.96 31.96 50.41
CA MET A 863 -61.45 31.85 49.03
C MET A 863 -62.95 32.14 48.98
N ARG A 864 -63.32 33.26 48.35
CA ARG A 864 -64.70 33.73 48.23
C ARG A 864 -65.23 33.49 46.82
N ALA A 865 -66.42 32.90 46.68
CA ALA A 865 -67.07 32.79 45.38
C ALA A 865 -67.37 34.18 44.79
N LEU A 866 -67.25 34.31 43.47
CA LEU A 866 -67.64 35.53 42.78
C LEU A 866 -69.15 35.76 42.95
N ARG A 867 -69.54 37.00 43.24
CA ARG A 867 -70.94 37.42 43.34
C ARG A 867 -71.52 37.64 41.93
N ALA A 868 -72.85 37.68 41.83
CA ALA A 868 -73.52 38.04 40.59
C ALA A 868 -73.00 39.40 40.07
N GLY A 869 -72.54 39.44 38.82
CA GLY A 869 -71.95 40.63 38.19
C GLY A 869 -70.44 40.80 38.39
N GLU A 870 -69.80 40.05 39.29
CA GLU A 870 -68.33 40.05 39.41
C GLU A 870 -67.70 39.16 38.33
N THR A 871 -66.65 39.66 37.67
CA THR A 871 -65.82 38.85 36.76
C THR A 871 -64.37 38.84 37.28
N PRO A 872 -63.56 37.82 36.94
CA PRO A 872 -62.15 37.84 37.29
C PRO A 872 -61.42 39.11 36.83
N ALA A 873 -61.74 39.61 35.63
CA ALA A 873 -61.16 40.84 35.11
C ALA A 873 -61.58 42.10 35.91
N SER A 874 -62.85 42.21 36.32
CA SER A 874 -63.30 43.37 37.10
C SER A 874 -62.63 43.45 38.47
N LEU A 875 -62.37 42.30 39.10
CA LEU A 875 -61.68 42.22 40.38
C LEU A 875 -60.14 42.26 40.28
N ASN A 876 -59.60 42.22 39.06
CA ASN A 876 -58.16 42.32 38.78
C ASN A 876 -57.78 43.66 38.12
N GLY A 877 -58.53 44.72 38.38
CA GLY A 877 -58.26 46.06 37.86
C GLY A 877 -58.41 46.18 36.34
N GLY A 878 -59.34 45.41 35.75
CA GLY A 878 -59.62 45.40 34.31
C GLY A 878 -58.68 44.54 33.45
N LYS A 879 -57.63 43.97 34.05
CA LYS A 879 -56.67 43.10 33.34
C LYS A 879 -57.15 41.65 33.34
N THR A 880 -56.94 40.93 32.24
CA THR A 880 -57.23 39.48 32.14
C THR A 880 -56.38 38.71 33.17
N PRO A 881 -56.99 38.10 34.21
CA PRO A 881 -56.24 37.36 35.21
C PRO A 881 -55.96 35.93 34.76
N THR A 882 -54.94 35.32 35.36
CA THR A 882 -54.77 33.87 35.33
C THR A 882 -55.79 33.23 36.27
N VAL A 883 -56.70 32.41 35.72
CA VAL A 883 -57.65 31.62 36.50
C VAL A 883 -57.16 30.19 36.54
N LEU A 884 -56.71 29.74 37.71
CA LEU A 884 -56.27 28.36 37.92
C LEU A 884 -57.49 27.44 38.12
N THR A 885 -57.29 26.13 38.03
CA THR A 885 -58.33 25.15 38.41
C THR A 885 -57.86 24.38 39.63
N TRP A 886 -58.74 24.20 40.61
CA TRP A 886 -58.51 23.35 41.77
C TRP A 886 -59.53 22.22 41.84
N ASN A 887 -59.09 21.11 42.41
CA ASN A 887 -59.95 20.06 42.88
C ASN A 887 -60.82 20.52 44.07
N ALA A 888 -62.01 19.92 44.21
CA ALA A 888 -62.97 20.31 45.23
C ALA A 888 -62.43 20.15 46.66
N GLY A 889 -61.67 19.08 46.94
CA GLY A 889 -61.03 18.84 48.22
C GLY A 889 -59.92 19.83 48.54
N THR A 890 -59.20 20.35 47.53
CA THR A 890 -58.20 21.42 47.71
C THR A 890 -58.86 22.71 48.20
N LEU A 891 -59.97 23.13 47.56
CA LEU A 891 -60.70 24.32 47.98
C LEU A 891 -61.30 24.16 49.37
N ALA A 892 -61.93 23.00 49.65
CA ALA A 892 -62.49 22.70 50.97
C ALA A 892 -61.43 22.76 52.07
N PHE A 893 -60.22 22.25 51.80
CA PHE A 893 -59.08 22.32 52.72
C PHE A 893 -58.67 23.77 53.00
N VAL A 894 -58.52 24.60 51.95
CA VAL A 894 -58.13 26.01 52.11
C VAL A 894 -59.19 26.79 52.90
N GLN A 895 -60.47 26.52 52.66
CA GLN A 895 -61.58 27.17 53.37
C GLN A 895 -61.70 26.72 54.84
N ALA A 896 -61.37 25.47 55.15
CA ALA A 896 -61.38 24.95 56.52
C ALA A 896 -60.27 25.55 57.40
N GLY A 897 -59.12 25.92 56.81
CA GLY A 897 -58.01 26.55 57.51
C GLY A 897 -58.11 28.07 57.70
N SER A 898 -59.20 28.69 57.22
CA SER A 898 -59.52 30.12 57.35
C SER A 898 -60.58 30.43 58.42
N ARG A 899 -60.94 29.44 59.25
CA ARG A 899 -61.84 29.58 60.40
C ARG A 899 -61.06 29.60 61.71
#